data_AF-A0A2U1VIS2-F1
#
_entry.id   AF-A0A2U1VIS2-F1
#
_cell.length_a   1.000
_cell.length_b   1.000
_cell.length_c   1.000
_cell.angle_alpha   90.00
_cell.angle_beta   90.00
_cell.angle_gamma   90.00
#
_symmetry.space_group_name_H-M   'P 1'
#
loop_
_entity.id
_entity.type
_entity.pdbx_description
1 polymer ?
#
loop_
_entity_poly.entity_id
_entity_poly.type
_entity_poly.pdbx_seq_one_letter_code
_entity_poly.pdbx_strand_id
1 'polypeptide(L)'
;MQFVQDDRLLSLETPAGPDLLLAERVRGREALSSPFLYTIDALGPIDPLTPDTIVGNSVTIGVRQPDGQRHYVNGIARSLGVGVPVGRDQRCYSIEVVPWLSLLSYTSDCRIFHSLGGGGPMTVPKIVETIFQEFGFTQFEFRSLTGSYQPREYCVQYNEAAFDFISRLLEEEGIYYYFTHERDRHTLVLSDSAAGYAKMTPNTLRFMPSGQYADQVERWERVYAVASGRWATKDYDFQAPRTALDSSESSVATVPVSTKYELFEYPGRYASRDAGSALARRRMETEEHGLEGVRGTSACRTLHPGVTFALAEHPTAAENNQPVVVAEVAFDACNEGFLPGDKRKASYTNQFRALPAKMVVRPQRRTPKPSVRGIQTAFVVGPAGEEIHTDKFGRIMVQFHWDRRGRSDEKSSCWIRVAQSWAGHQWGVQTVPRIGMEVLVDFVDGDPDRPLVIGVVNNAEALPTYALPEHKTRSGVKTRSTPGGGGFNEVRFEDKAGKEQVFIHAQRDYDLRIGHDSRTSVAAGQHLEVAGGLWERVGKDHHATIDGDHVESVGGGVSRTVGVDLHDKIGTNYAVKAGANLCLEAGASLTLKVGGNFITLSAAGIAMNGTMVLINSGGAPNGLVATPATPDKPTPADKDKGGTLAPPPKAKLPRPAQSHTPKAAAQAMVMRNAAAANTPLCEICEGAGTA
;
A
#
# COMPACT_ATOMS: atom_id res chain seq x y z
N MET A 1 -13.98 27.06 -57.47
CA MET A 1 -13.75 28.14 -56.48
C MET A 1 -13.02 27.51 -55.32
N GLN A 2 -11.85 28.02 -54.97
CA GLN A 2 -11.13 27.57 -53.78
C GLN A 2 -11.92 28.11 -52.58
N PHE A 3 -12.49 27.24 -51.76
CA PHE A 3 -13.22 27.66 -50.57
C PHE A 3 -12.19 28.02 -49.50
N VAL A 4 -12.16 29.30 -49.08
CA VAL A 4 -11.21 29.82 -48.07
C VAL A 4 -11.98 30.15 -46.80
N GLN A 5 -11.37 29.90 -45.63
CA GLN A 5 -12.00 30.12 -44.31
C GLN A 5 -11.61 31.42 -43.60
N ASP A 6 -10.64 32.18 -44.13
CA ASP A 6 -10.05 33.35 -43.46
C ASP A 6 -11.07 34.40 -43.02
N ASP A 7 -12.08 34.67 -43.84
CA ASP A 7 -13.13 35.65 -43.54
C ASP A 7 -14.37 35.06 -42.85
N ARG A 8 -14.39 33.77 -42.59
CA ARG A 8 -15.55 33.08 -41.98
C ARG A 8 -15.51 33.13 -40.46
N LEU A 9 -16.67 32.96 -39.83
CA LEU A 9 -16.80 32.94 -38.37
C LEU A 9 -15.93 31.84 -37.74
N LEU A 10 -15.94 30.66 -38.33
CA LEU A 10 -15.12 29.51 -37.93
C LEU A 10 -14.05 29.24 -38.99
N SER A 11 -12.82 28.96 -38.54
CA SER A 11 -11.78 28.31 -39.34
C SER A 11 -11.34 27.03 -38.65
N LEU A 12 -10.84 26.09 -39.45
CA LEU A 12 -10.30 24.83 -38.97
C LEU A 12 -8.89 24.63 -39.53
N GLU A 13 -7.93 24.50 -38.63
CA GLU A 13 -6.54 24.17 -38.95
C GLU A 13 -6.29 22.71 -38.56
N THR A 14 -5.84 21.91 -39.52
CA THR A 14 -5.52 20.49 -39.32
C THR A 14 -4.18 20.15 -39.98
N PRO A 15 -3.53 19.04 -39.59
CA PRO A 15 -2.28 18.61 -40.22
C PRO A 15 -2.43 18.24 -41.70
N ALA A 16 -3.64 17.92 -42.14
CA ALA A 16 -3.91 17.57 -43.54
C ALA A 16 -3.76 18.76 -44.51
N GLY A 17 -3.67 19.99 -43.98
CA GLY A 17 -3.41 21.20 -44.74
C GLY A 17 -4.48 22.28 -44.56
N PRO A 18 -4.16 23.54 -44.91
CA PRO A 18 -5.11 24.64 -44.84
C PRO A 18 -6.27 24.44 -45.83
N ASP A 19 -7.47 24.83 -45.42
CA ASP A 19 -8.69 24.83 -46.25
C ASP A 19 -9.09 23.48 -46.87
N LEU A 20 -8.50 22.37 -46.43
CA LEU A 20 -8.88 21.04 -46.87
C LEU A 20 -10.16 20.55 -46.16
N LEU A 21 -10.28 20.88 -44.87
CA LEU A 21 -11.49 20.69 -44.07
C LEU A 21 -12.08 22.06 -43.72
N LEU A 22 -13.31 22.27 -44.15
CA LEU A 22 -14.07 23.50 -44.02
C LEU A 22 -15.05 23.36 -42.86
N ALA A 23 -14.81 24.03 -41.73
CA ALA A 23 -15.70 23.94 -40.58
C ALA A 23 -17.07 24.55 -40.89
N GLU A 24 -18.12 23.74 -40.80
CA GLU A 24 -19.51 24.20 -40.93
C GLU A 24 -20.11 24.56 -39.59
N ARG A 25 -19.91 23.71 -38.58
CA ARG A 25 -20.50 23.87 -37.26
C ARG A 25 -19.55 23.33 -36.19
N VAL A 26 -19.43 24.05 -35.08
CA VAL A 26 -18.70 23.60 -33.90
C VAL A 26 -19.64 23.66 -32.72
N ARG A 27 -19.77 22.52 -32.03
CA ARG A 27 -20.47 22.40 -30.76
C ARG A 27 -19.43 22.12 -29.68
N GLY A 28 -19.41 22.93 -28.64
CA GLY A 28 -18.43 22.82 -27.58
C GLY A 28 -19.05 22.72 -26.21
N ARG A 29 -18.45 21.92 -25.34
CA ARG A 29 -18.74 21.90 -23.91
C ARG A 29 -17.45 21.92 -23.12
N GLU A 30 -17.37 22.86 -22.20
CA GLU A 30 -16.25 23.01 -21.28
C GLU A 30 -16.76 23.29 -19.87
N ALA A 31 -16.06 22.79 -18.85
CA ALA A 31 -16.34 23.13 -17.46
C ALA A 31 -15.07 23.11 -16.62
N LEU A 32 -15.08 23.85 -15.51
CA LEU A 32 -14.04 23.75 -14.49
C LEU A 32 -13.93 22.31 -14.01
N SER A 33 -12.70 21.82 -13.93
CA SER A 33 -12.36 20.46 -13.51
C SER A 33 -12.99 19.37 -14.40
N SER A 34 -13.15 19.64 -15.69
CA SER A 34 -13.58 18.65 -16.67
C SER A 34 -12.84 18.87 -18.00
N PRO A 35 -12.47 17.80 -18.72
CA PRO A 35 -11.93 17.93 -20.07
C PRO A 35 -12.97 18.57 -21.00
N PHE A 36 -12.54 19.48 -21.87
CA PHE A 36 -13.43 19.98 -22.92
C PHE A 36 -13.71 18.91 -23.97
N LEU A 37 -14.86 19.04 -24.64
CA LEU A 37 -15.21 18.26 -25.82
C LEU A 37 -15.78 19.19 -26.88
N TYR A 38 -15.15 19.18 -28.04
CA TYR A 38 -15.63 19.88 -29.23
C TYR A 38 -16.01 18.88 -30.31
N THR A 39 -17.20 19.03 -30.87
CA THR A 39 -17.65 18.30 -32.06
C THR A 39 -17.71 19.27 -33.23
N ILE A 40 -16.91 18.98 -34.25
CA ILE A 40 -16.77 19.80 -35.45
C ILE A 40 -17.42 19.06 -36.61
N ASP A 41 -18.44 19.66 -37.21
CA ASP A 41 -18.97 19.23 -38.49
C ASP A 41 -18.26 20.02 -39.58
N ALA A 42 -17.67 19.34 -40.55
CA ALA A 42 -16.87 19.95 -41.62
C ALA A 42 -17.20 19.37 -42.99
N LEU A 43 -16.91 20.13 -44.05
CA LEU A 43 -16.87 19.65 -45.43
C LEU A 43 -15.43 19.45 -45.87
N GLY A 44 -15.14 18.38 -46.60
CA GLY A 44 -13.81 18.14 -47.14
C GLY A 44 -13.86 17.45 -48.48
N PRO A 45 -12.72 16.92 -48.97
CA PRO A 45 -12.63 16.30 -50.29
C PRO A 45 -13.56 15.09 -50.43
N ILE A 46 -14.08 14.87 -51.64
CA ILE A 46 -14.92 13.71 -51.98
C ILE A 46 -14.20 12.38 -51.71
N ASP A 47 -12.89 12.32 -51.93
CA ASP A 47 -12.08 11.18 -51.54
C ASP A 47 -11.80 11.27 -50.04
N PRO A 48 -12.02 10.17 -49.29
CA PRO A 48 -11.90 10.21 -47.83
C PRO A 48 -10.47 10.47 -47.40
N LEU A 49 -10.28 11.40 -46.46
CA LEU A 49 -9.01 11.58 -45.77
C LEU A 49 -8.63 10.30 -45.02
N THR A 50 -7.32 9.99 -44.99
CA THR A 50 -6.82 8.87 -44.20
C THR A 50 -6.86 9.22 -42.71
N PRO A 51 -7.35 8.33 -41.83
CA PRO A 51 -7.56 8.67 -40.41
C PRO A 51 -6.31 9.16 -39.67
N ASP A 52 -5.13 8.65 -40.04
CA ASP A 52 -3.82 8.98 -39.45
C ASP A 52 -3.38 10.43 -39.67
N THR A 53 -3.94 11.11 -40.67
CA THR A 53 -3.68 12.55 -40.91
C THR A 53 -4.38 13.48 -39.92
N ILE A 54 -5.44 12.99 -39.25
CA ILE A 54 -6.26 13.80 -38.33
C ILE A 54 -6.22 13.21 -36.92
N VAL A 55 -6.61 11.95 -36.74
CA VAL A 55 -6.77 11.31 -35.43
C VAL A 55 -5.44 11.26 -34.68
N GLY A 56 -5.44 11.68 -33.42
CA GLY A 56 -4.26 11.75 -32.55
C GLY A 56 -3.40 12.99 -32.75
N ASN A 57 -3.69 13.83 -33.75
CA ASN A 57 -2.93 15.04 -34.03
C ASN A 57 -3.64 16.31 -33.50
N SER A 58 -2.86 17.39 -33.42
CA SER A 58 -3.33 18.72 -33.01
C SER A 58 -4.30 19.30 -34.04
N VAL A 59 -5.42 19.84 -33.56
CA VAL A 59 -6.44 20.52 -34.36
C VAL A 59 -6.78 21.85 -33.69
N THR A 60 -6.87 22.91 -34.48
CA THR A 60 -7.18 24.26 -33.98
C THR A 60 -8.42 24.80 -34.65
N ILE A 61 -9.38 25.23 -33.84
CA ILE A 61 -10.56 25.98 -34.27
C ILE A 61 -10.27 27.47 -34.05
N GLY A 62 -10.46 28.29 -35.07
CA GLY A 62 -10.42 29.74 -34.95
C GLY A 62 -11.83 30.32 -34.95
N VAL A 63 -12.20 31.05 -33.91
CA VAL A 63 -13.47 31.78 -33.81
C VAL A 63 -13.21 33.27 -34.02
N ARG A 64 -13.67 33.81 -35.15
CA ARG A 64 -13.50 35.22 -35.51
C ARG A 64 -14.27 36.11 -34.53
N GLN A 65 -13.65 37.17 -34.07
CA GLN A 65 -14.20 38.19 -33.17
C GLN A 65 -14.71 39.40 -33.97
N PRO A 66 -15.55 40.28 -33.39
CA PRO A 66 -16.04 41.49 -34.06
C PRO A 66 -14.95 42.46 -34.52
N ASP A 67 -13.80 42.48 -33.84
CA ASP A 67 -12.62 43.27 -34.20
C ASP A 67 -11.78 42.66 -35.33
N GLY A 68 -12.19 41.49 -35.85
CA GLY A 68 -11.51 40.75 -36.90
C GLY A 68 -10.43 39.78 -36.42
N GLN A 69 -10.05 39.81 -35.14
CA GLN A 69 -9.09 38.85 -34.57
C GLN A 69 -9.72 37.46 -34.40
N ARG A 70 -8.91 36.43 -34.16
CA ARG A 70 -9.38 35.07 -33.88
C ARG A 70 -9.06 34.68 -32.45
N HIS A 71 -10.08 34.20 -31.74
CA HIS A 71 -9.88 33.41 -30.53
C HIS A 71 -9.66 31.96 -30.97
N TYR A 72 -8.57 31.35 -30.49
CA TYR A 72 -8.22 29.99 -30.89
C TYR A 72 -8.60 29.01 -29.81
N VAL A 73 -9.03 27.84 -30.26
CA VAL A 73 -9.31 26.68 -29.44
C VAL A 73 -8.50 25.53 -30.01
N ASN A 74 -7.39 25.20 -29.36
CA ASN A 74 -6.54 24.08 -29.71
C ASN A 74 -6.89 22.82 -28.89
N GLY A 75 -6.83 21.65 -29.53
CA GLY A 75 -6.93 20.35 -28.88
C GLY A 75 -6.42 19.22 -29.75
N ILE A 76 -6.70 17.98 -29.36
CA ILE A 76 -6.29 16.76 -30.08
C ILE A 76 -7.52 16.10 -30.67
N ALA A 77 -7.48 15.72 -31.94
CA ALA A 77 -8.55 14.98 -32.57
C ALA A 77 -8.64 13.56 -31.99
N ARG A 78 -9.69 13.31 -31.21
CA ARG A 78 -10.01 12.01 -30.62
C ARG A 78 -10.55 11.03 -31.65
N SER A 79 -11.40 11.51 -32.56
CA SER A 79 -12.09 10.68 -33.54
C SER A 79 -12.38 11.45 -34.83
N LEU A 80 -12.48 10.72 -35.94
CA LEU A 80 -12.85 11.22 -37.25
C LEU A 80 -13.98 10.35 -37.81
N GLY A 81 -15.16 10.93 -37.97
CA GLY A 81 -16.27 10.37 -38.72
C GLY A 81 -16.20 10.81 -40.18
N VAL A 82 -16.21 9.86 -41.10
CA VAL A 82 -16.27 10.11 -42.54
C VAL A 82 -17.72 9.93 -42.99
N GLY A 83 -18.38 11.05 -43.31
CA GLY A 83 -19.78 11.12 -43.68
C GLY A 83 -20.04 10.91 -45.17
N VAL A 84 -21.29 11.14 -45.56
CA VAL A 84 -21.77 10.98 -46.94
C VAL A 84 -21.21 12.06 -47.88
N PRO A 85 -21.03 11.74 -49.17
CA PRO A 85 -20.85 12.75 -50.22
C PRO A 85 -21.94 13.82 -50.22
N VAL A 86 -21.54 15.07 -50.42
CA VAL A 86 -22.44 16.22 -50.55
C VAL A 86 -21.97 17.12 -51.70
N GLY A 87 -22.89 17.51 -52.57
CA GLY A 87 -22.54 18.23 -53.79
C GLY A 87 -21.84 17.32 -54.81
N ARG A 88 -20.99 17.90 -55.67
CA ARG A 88 -20.24 17.15 -56.71
C ARG A 88 -18.90 16.61 -56.22
N ASP A 89 -18.16 17.40 -55.42
CA ASP A 89 -16.74 17.15 -55.12
C ASP A 89 -16.40 17.19 -53.62
N GLN A 90 -17.41 17.13 -52.74
CA GLN A 90 -17.22 17.23 -51.28
C GLN A 90 -17.93 16.12 -50.52
N ARG A 91 -17.54 15.92 -49.25
CA ARG A 91 -18.27 15.07 -48.28
C ARG A 91 -18.28 15.68 -46.90
N CYS A 92 -19.21 15.22 -46.07
CA CYS A 92 -19.24 15.58 -44.64
C CYS A 92 -18.17 14.84 -43.85
N TYR A 93 -17.63 15.50 -42.83
CA TYR A 93 -16.77 14.95 -41.80
C TYR A 93 -17.28 15.39 -40.42
N SER A 94 -17.06 14.57 -39.41
CA SER A 94 -17.29 14.92 -38.01
C SER A 94 -16.01 14.64 -37.21
N ILE A 95 -15.52 15.61 -36.44
CA ILE A 95 -14.28 15.49 -35.67
C ILE A 95 -14.58 15.78 -34.21
N GLU A 96 -14.19 14.87 -33.32
CA GLU A 96 -14.20 15.15 -31.89
C GLU A 96 -12.81 15.61 -31.45
N VAL A 97 -12.73 16.74 -30.75
CA VAL A 97 -11.50 17.32 -30.25
C VAL A 97 -11.55 17.42 -28.73
N VAL A 98 -10.49 16.95 -28.07
CA VAL A 98 -10.34 16.85 -26.60
C VAL A 98 -8.98 17.39 -26.15
N PRO A 99 -8.77 17.76 -24.87
CA PRO A 99 -7.46 18.14 -24.39
C PRO A 99 -6.53 16.93 -24.30
N TRP A 100 -5.22 17.18 -24.30
CA TRP A 100 -4.20 16.15 -24.09
C TRP A 100 -4.42 15.35 -22.80
N LEU A 101 -4.99 15.97 -21.78
CA LEU A 101 -5.32 15.32 -20.50
C LEU A 101 -6.24 14.09 -20.70
N SER A 102 -7.14 14.14 -21.68
CA SER A 102 -8.07 13.04 -22.00
C SER A 102 -7.36 11.82 -22.58
N LEU A 103 -6.16 11.98 -23.14
CA LEU A 103 -5.39 10.85 -23.67
C LEU A 103 -4.94 9.91 -22.55
N LEU A 104 -4.84 10.40 -21.31
CA LEU A 104 -4.54 9.59 -20.13
C LEU A 104 -5.65 8.60 -19.77
N SER A 105 -6.82 8.66 -20.42
CA SER A 105 -7.86 7.63 -20.32
C SER A 105 -7.53 6.37 -21.12
N TYR A 106 -6.57 6.42 -22.05
CA TYR A 106 -6.13 5.27 -22.86
C TYR A 106 -4.98 4.48 -22.22
N THR A 107 -4.60 4.80 -20.98
CA THR A 107 -3.55 4.11 -20.24
C THR A 107 -4.01 3.84 -18.81
N SER A 108 -3.77 2.63 -18.34
CA SER A 108 -4.09 2.17 -16.98
C SER A 108 -2.90 1.41 -16.40
N ASP A 109 -2.67 1.54 -15.09
CA ASP A 109 -1.55 0.88 -14.40
C ASP A 109 -1.93 0.47 -12.97
N CYS A 110 -1.11 -0.39 -12.38
CA CYS A 110 -1.08 -0.63 -10.93
C CYS A 110 0.28 -0.17 -10.42
N ARG A 111 0.30 0.96 -9.71
CA ARG A 111 1.54 1.67 -9.38
C ARG A 111 1.50 2.28 -8.00
N ILE A 112 2.62 2.18 -7.30
CA ILE A 112 2.85 2.79 -5.99
C ILE A 112 3.64 4.10 -6.14
N PHE A 113 3.17 5.14 -5.45
CA PHE A 113 3.86 6.41 -5.23
C PHE A 113 4.12 6.55 -3.73
N HIS A 114 5.39 6.68 -3.35
CA HIS A 114 5.81 6.74 -1.94
C HIS A 114 7.17 7.47 -1.82
N SER A 115 7.44 8.02 -0.63
CA SER A 115 8.59 8.90 -0.38
C SER A 115 9.96 8.19 -0.41
N LEU A 116 9.99 6.86 -0.25
CA LEU A 116 11.24 6.08 -0.19
C LEU A 116 11.87 5.84 -1.57
N GLY A 117 11.13 6.06 -2.67
CA GLY A 117 11.57 5.85 -4.05
C GLY A 117 12.54 6.90 -4.61
N GLY A 118 13.00 7.88 -3.81
CA GLY A 118 14.03 8.85 -4.20
C GLY A 118 13.54 10.13 -4.89
N GLY A 119 12.24 10.45 -4.82
CA GLY A 119 11.63 11.63 -5.47
C GLY A 119 11.23 12.79 -4.55
N GLY A 120 11.60 12.75 -3.27
CA GLY A 120 11.15 13.72 -2.26
C GLY A 120 9.74 13.43 -1.69
N PRO A 121 9.14 14.37 -0.94
CA PRO A 121 7.80 14.21 -0.41
C PRO A 121 6.77 14.09 -1.53
N MET A 122 6.02 12.98 -1.56
CA MET A 122 5.00 12.71 -2.58
C MET A 122 3.70 13.45 -2.26
N THR A 123 3.66 14.74 -2.57
CA THR A 123 2.42 15.53 -2.56
C THR A 123 1.60 15.25 -3.83
N VAL A 124 0.28 15.48 -3.78
CA VAL A 124 -0.57 15.29 -4.96
C VAL A 124 -0.11 16.09 -6.18
N PRO A 125 0.22 17.41 -6.08
CA PRO A 125 0.79 18.14 -7.21
C PRO A 125 2.05 17.47 -7.79
N LYS A 126 2.91 16.90 -6.93
CA LYS A 126 4.13 16.22 -7.38
C LYS A 126 3.83 14.90 -8.10
N ILE A 127 2.87 14.12 -7.61
CA ILE A 127 2.42 12.88 -8.24
C ILE A 127 1.84 13.19 -9.63
N VAL A 128 0.97 14.19 -9.73
CA VAL A 128 0.34 14.62 -10.98
C VAL A 128 1.39 15.11 -11.99
N GLU A 129 2.32 15.96 -11.55
CA GLU A 129 3.45 16.43 -12.38
C GLU A 129 4.28 15.26 -12.91
N THR A 130 4.61 14.30 -12.06
CA THR A 130 5.42 13.12 -12.43
C THR A 130 4.73 12.32 -13.53
N ILE A 131 3.41 12.11 -13.43
CA ILE A 131 2.65 11.40 -14.46
C ILE A 131 2.64 12.18 -15.77
N PHE A 132 2.38 13.50 -15.73
CA PHE A 132 2.39 14.33 -16.94
C PHE A 132 3.74 14.26 -17.68
N GLN A 133 4.84 14.39 -16.95
CA GLN A 133 6.19 14.33 -17.50
C GLN A 133 6.52 12.94 -18.08
N GLU A 134 6.09 11.85 -17.44
CA GLU A 134 6.29 10.49 -17.95
C GLU A 134 5.64 10.24 -19.32
N PHE A 135 4.49 10.85 -19.56
CA PHE A 135 3.80 10.79 -20.86
C PHE A 135 4.23 11.91 -21.83
N GLY A 136 5.24 12.70 -21.48
CA GLY A 136 5.79 13.76 -22.34
C GLY A 136 4.96 15.04 -22.41
N PHE A 137 3.97 15.20 -21.53
CA PHE A 137 3.16 16.42 -21.47
C PHE A 137 3.87 17.50 -20.65
N THR A 138 4.05 18.68 -21.23
CA THR A 138 4.73 19.83 -20.61
C THR A 138 3.86 21.10 -20.57
N GLN A 139 2.72 21.09 -21.26
CA GLN A 139 1.80 22.24 -21.36
C GLN A 139 0.82 22.26 -20.17
N PHE A 140 1.36 22.45 -18.97
CA PHE A 140 0.59 22.65 -17.75
C PHE A 140 1.28 23.63 -16.81
N GLU A 141 0.51 24.28 -15.96
CA GLU A 141 1.03 25.14 -14.91
C GLU A 141 0.24 25.03 -13.61
N PHE A 142 0.95 25.12 -12.49
CA PHE A 142 0.36 25.25 -11.16
C PHE A 142 0.25 26.74 -10.82
N ARG A 143 -0.94 27.30 -11.00
CA ARG A 143 -1.20 28.73 -10.79
C ARG A 143 -1.78 28.96 -9.41
N SER A 144 -1.08 29.72 -8.58
CA SER A 144 -1.58 30.16 -7.27
C SER A 144 -2.08 29.01 -6.39
N LEU A 145 -1.30 27.91 -6.30
CA LEU A 145 -1.54 26.89 -5.28
C LEU A 145 -1.16 27.44 -3.91
N THR A 146 -2.17 27.66 -3.07
CA THR A 146 -2.06 28.27 -1.74
C THR A 146 -2.30 27.27 -0.60
N GLY A 147 -2.83 26.09 -0.91
CA GLY A 147 -3.10 25.02 0.03
C GLY A 147 -1.83 24.35 0.56
N SER A 148 -1.94 23.77 1.76
CA SER A 148 -0.92 22.89 2.32
C SER A 148 -1.24 21.44 1.95
N TYR A 149 -0.42 20.86 1.08
CA TYR A 149 -0.59 19.50 0.58
C TYR A 149 0.26 18.54 1.41
N GLN A 150 -0.41 17.68 2.19
CA GLN A 150 0.28 16.71 3.02
C GLN A 150 1.01 15.69 2.12
N PRO A 151 2.32 15.46 2.34
CA PRO A 151 3.02 14.38 1.67
C PRO A 151 2.38 13.03 2.01
N ARG A 152 2.03 12.25 0.99
CA ARG A 152 1.49 10.90 1.17
C ARG A 152 2.65 9.94 1.37
N GLU A 153 2.67 9.23 2.51
CA GLU A 153 3.64 8.16 2.75
C GLU A 153 3.48 7.05 1.72
N TYR A 154 2.24 6.76 1.33
CA TYR A 154 1.86 5.70 0.41
C TYR A 154 0.61 6.10 -0.36
N CYS A 155 0.66 6.06 -1.69
CA CYS A 155 -0.48 6.33 -2.56
C CYS A 155 -0.43 5.41 -3.79
N VAL A 156 -1.52 4.72 -4.07
CA VAL A 156 -1.58 3.65 -5.06
C VAL A 156 -2.56 4.03 -6.16
N GLN A 157 -2.11 3.98 -7.40
CA GLN A 157 -2.95 3.83 -8.58
C GLN A 157 -3.28 2.34 -8.72
N TYR A 158 -4.55 1.94 -8.65
CA TYR A 158 -4.93 0.52 -8.64
C TYR A 158 -6.05 0.22 -9.64
N ASN A 159 -5.73 -0.50 -10.72
CA ASN A 159 -6.69 -0.90 -11.76
C ASN A 159 -7.55 0.27 -12.30
N GLU A 160 -6.94 1.45 -12.43
CA GLU A 160 -7.61 2.67 -12.89
C GLU A 160 -6.78 3.37 -13.97
N ALA A 161 -7.44 4.13 -14.85
CA ALA A 161 -6.75 4.91 -15.86
C ALA A 161 -5.92 6.02 -15.21
N ALA A 162 -4.84 6.47 -15.85
CA ALA A 162 -4.04 7.57 -15.33
C ALA A 162 -4.86 8.85 -15.19
N PHE A 163 -5.81 9.08 -16.12
CA PHE A 163 -6.76 10.19 -16.03
C PHE A 163 -7.64 10.10 -14.76
N ASP A 164 -8.18 8.92 -14.46
CA ASP A 164 -9.05 8.73 -13.29
C ASP A 164 -8.26 8.90 -11.99
N PHE A 165 -7.03 8.36 -11.95
CA PHE A 165 -6.12 8.53 -10.81
C PHE A 165 -5.83 10.00 -10.53
N ILE A 166 -5.44 10.77 -11.56
CA ILE A 166 -5.20 12.21 -11.43
C ILE A 166 -6.47 12.93 -11.00
N SER A 167 -7.61 12.65 -11.65
CA SER A 167 -8.87 13.33 -11.38
C SER A 167 -9.31 13.14 -9.93
N ARG A 168 -9.31 11.91 -9.40
CA ARG A 168 -9.68 11.68 -8.00
C ARG A 168 -8.72 12.33 -7.00
N LEU A 169 -7.42 12.43 -7.32
CA LEU A 169 -6.44 13.09 -6.45
C LEU A 169 -6.67 14.61 -6.41
N LEU A 170 -6.92 15.23 -7.57
CA LEU A 170 -7.27 16.64 -7.66
C LEU A 170 -8.60 16.93 -6.94
N GLU A 171 -9.59 16.03 -7.08
CA GLU A 171 -10.86 16.07 -6.33
C GLU A 171 -10.66 15.95 -4.81
N GLU A 172 -9.76 15.07 -4.36
CA GLU A 172 -9.45 14.86 -2.95
C GLU A 172 -8.85 16.12 -2.31
N GLU A 173 -7.90 16.77 -3.00
CA GLU A 173 -7.21 17.97 -2.52
C GLU A 173 -7.90 19.29 -2.86
N GLY A 174 -8.98 19.25 -3.64
CA GLY A 174 -9.75 20.44 -4.01
C GLY A 174 -9.03 21.34 -5.02
N ILE A 175 -8.18 20.76 -5.88
CA ILE A 175 -7.48 21.45 -6.97
C ILE A 175 -8.39 21.41 -8.19
N TYR A 176 -8.88 22.57 -8.62
CA TYR A 176 -9.62 22.67 -9.87
C TYR A 176 -8.66 22.89 -11.04
N TYR A 177 -9.11 22.61 -12.25
CA TYR A 177 -8.36 22.93 -13.46
C TYR A 177 -9.23 23.48 -14.57
N TYR A 178 -8.61 24.15 -15.55
CA TYR A 178 -9.23 24.58 -16.80
C TYR A 178 -8.15 24.70 -17.88
N PHE A 179 -8.55 25.06 -19.10
CA PHE A 179 -7.64 25.16 -20.24
C PHE A 179 -7.58 26.59 -20.75
N THR A 180 -6.36 27.04 -21.07
CA THR A 180 -6.14 28.25 -21.86
C THR A 180 -5.61 27.86 -23.22
N HIS A 181 -6.07 28.54 -24.26
CA HIS A 181 -5.77 28.16 -25.64
C HIS A 181 -4.95 29.24 -26.34
N GLU A 182 -3.93 28.78 -27.06
CA GLU A 182 -3.19 29.52 -28.07
C GLU A 182 -3.49 28.88 -29.44
N ARG A 183 -2.95 29.44 -30.52
CA ARG A 183 -3.19 28.91 -31.87
C ARG A 183 -2.63 27.50 -32.06
N ASP A 184 -1.47 27.20 -31.50
CA ASP A 184 -0.71 25.97 -31.74
C ASP A 184 -0.70 25.01 -30.53
N ARG A 185 -1.21 25.45 -29.37
CA ARG A 185 -1.22 24.66 -28.13
C ARG A 185 -2.38 25.02 -27.21
N HIS A 186 -2.65 24.16 -26.24
CA HIS A 186 -3.49 24.45 -25.09
C HIS A 186 -2.75 24.05 -23.81
N THR A 187 -2.94 24.86 -22.76
CA THR A 187 -2.26 24.71 -21.47
C THR A 187 -3.27 24.37 -20.39
N LEU A 188 -3.00 23.32 -19.62
CA LEU A 188 -3.77 22.94 -18.44
C LEU A 188 -3.36 23.83 -17.26
N VAL A 189 -4.28 24.65 -16.75
CA VAL A 189 -4.06 25.50 -15.57
C VAL A 189 -4.66 24.81 -14.35
N LEU A 190 -3.83 24.49 -13.36
CA LEU A 190 -4.27 23.90 -12.09
C LEU A 190 -4.19 24.94 -10.97
N SER A 191 -5.24 25.07 -10.16
CA SER A 191 -5.27 26.03 -9.06
C SER A 191 -6.19 25.57 -7.91
N ASP A 192 -6.01 26.18 -6.73
CA ASP A 192 -6.82 25.92 -5.54
C ASP A 192 -7.35 27.22 -4.90
N SER A 193 -7.25 28.34 -5.62
CA SER A 193 -7.50 29.69 -5.13
C SER A 193 -8.26 30.54 -6.14
N ALA A 194 -9.03 31.53 -5.67
CA ALA A 194 -9.69 32.50 -6.54
C ALA A 194 -8.70 33.38 -7.32
N ALA A 195 -7.44 33.49 -6.85
CA ALA A 195 -6.38 34.17 -7.58
C ALA A 195 -5.94 33.42 -8.86
N GLY A 196 -6.31 32.15 -8.99
CA GLY A 196 -6.03 31.33 -10.17
C GLY A 196 -6.92 31.65 -11.39
N TYR A 197 -8.02 32.37 -11.20
CA TYR A 197 -8.92 32.73 -12.29
C TYR A 197 -8.26 33.76 -13.22
N ALA A 198 -8.44 33.58 -14.53
CA ALA A 198 -8.02 34.54 -15.52
C ALA A 198 -9.03 35.71 -15.61
N LYS A 199 -8.59 36.86 -16.10
CA LYS A 199 -9.49 37.97 -16.45
C LYS A 199 -9.79 37.91 -17.94
N MET A 200 -11.07 37.94 -18.30
CA MET A 200 -11.47 37.99 -19.70
C MET A 200 -11.25 39.40 -20.27
N THR A 201 -11.06 39.49 -21.60
CA THR A 201 -11.11 40.76 -22.34
C THR A 201 -12.21 40.67 -23.40
N PRO A 202 -13.23 41.55 -23.39
CA PRO A 202 -13.50 42.56 -22.36
C PRO A 202 -13.84 41.91 -21.00
N ASN A 203 -13.55 42.59 -19.91
CA ASN A 203 -13.80 42.11 -18.54
C ASN A 203 -15.21 42.45 -18.02
N THR A 204 -15.99 43.17 -18.82
CA THR A 204 -17.38 43.53 -18.54
C THR A 204 -18.24 43.19 -19.73
N LEU A 205 -19.37 42.52 -19.49
CA LEU A 205 -20.37 42.20 -20.51
C LEU A 205 -21.67 42.96 -20.20
N ARG A 206 -22.31 43.48 -21.24
CA ARG A 206 -23.60 44.19 -21.08
C ARG A 206 -24.76 43.20 -21.07
N PHE A 207 -25.79 43.47 -20.27
CA PHE A 207 -27.04 42.72 -20.29
C PHE A 207 -28.01 43.32 -21.32
N MET A 208 -28.27 42.61 -22.41
CA MET A 208 -29.18 43.03 -23.48
C MET A 208 -30.03 41.84 -23.95
N PRO A 209 -31.29 41.72 -23.49
CA PRO A 209 -32.19 40.65 -23.91
C PRO A 209 -32.55 40.66 -25.41
N SER A 210 -32.29 41.77 -26.10
CA SER A 210 -32.72 42.03 -27.47
C SER A 210 -31.88 41.40 -28.57
N GLY A 211 -30.70 40.81 -28.28
CA GLY A 211 -29.92 40.14 -29.34
C GLY A 211 -28.99 41.06 -30.17
N GLN A 212 -28.77 42.32 -29.78
CA GLN A 212 -28.27 43.36 -30.72
C GLN A 212 -26.74 43.53 -30.81
N TYR A 213 -25.98 43.08 -29.81
CA TYR A 213 -24.53 43.26 -29.72
C TYR A 213 -23.79 41.92 -29.65
N ALA A 214 -22.50 41.92 -30.00
CA ALA A 214 -21.68 40.71 -29.98
C ALA A 214 -21.11 40.38 -28.59
N ASP A 215 -20.99 41.37 -27.70
CA ASP A 215 -20.43 41.33 -26.34
C ASP A 215 -21.52 41.38 -25.27
N GLN A 216 -22.65 40.69 -25.50
CA GLN A 216 -23.81 40.77 -24.61
C GLN A 216 -24.17 39.45 -23.93
N VAL A 217 -24.82 39.58 -22.78
CA VAL A 217 -25.58 38.53 -22.10
C VAL A 217 -27.06 38.77 -22.36
N GLU A 218 -27.75 37.74 -22.84
CA GLU A 218 -29.17 37.79 -23.22
C GLU A 218 -30.10 37.32 -22.11
N ARG A 219 -29.66 36.29 -21.37
CA ARG A 219 -30.35 35.78 -20.18
C ARG A 219 -29.39 35.77 -19.02
N TRP A 220 -29.86 36.24 -17.87
CA TRP A 220 -29.14 36.22 -16.61
C TRP A 220 -30.10 35.81 -15.50
N GLU A 221 -29.85 34.65 -14.91
CA GLU A 221 -30.69 34.07 -13.86
C GLU A 221 -29.81 33.69 -12.68
N ARG A 222 -29.91 34.46 -11.59
CA ARG A 222 -29.29 34.12 -10.31
C ARG A 222 -30.07 32.97 -9.68
N VAL A 223 -29.37 31.88 -9.38
CA VAL A 223 -29.94 30.64 -8.83
C VAL A 223 -29.39 30.43 -7.44
N TYR A 224 -30.28 30.07 -6.51
CA TYR A 224 -29.96 29.65 -5.15
C TYR A 224 -30.41 28.22 -4.93
N ALA A 225 -29.65 27.44 -4.17
CA ALA A 225 -29.99 26.07 -3.81
C ALA A 225 -29.77 25.81 -2.31
N VAL A 226 -30.21 24.64 -1.86
CA VAL A 226 -29.92 24.12 -0.52
C VAL A 226 -28.76 23.14 -0.59
N ALA A 227 -27.89 23.17 0.42
CA ALA A 227 -26.85 22.18 0.68
C ALA A 227 -26.80 21.88 2.18
N SER A 228 -26.00 20.91 2.60
CA SER A 228 -25.78 20.62 4.03
C SER A 228 -25.12 21.80 4.74
N GLY A 229 -25.44 22.02 6.01
CA GLY A 229 -24.91 23.15 6.79
C GLY A 229 -23.60 22.84 7.52
N ARG A 230 -23.16 21.57 7.53
CA ARG A 230 -21.96 21.13 8.22
C ARG A 230 -21.37 19.87 7.60
N TRP A 231 -20.05 19.78 7.58
CA TRP A 231 -19.29 18.58 7.26
C TRP A 231 -18.47 18.17 8.47
N ALA A 232 -18.54 16.90 8.85
CA ALA A 232 -17.77 16.31 9.92
C ALA A 232 -17.00 15.08 9.41
N THR A 233 -15.81 14.85 9.96
CA THR A 233 -14.94 13.74 9.57
C THR A 233 -14.15 13.23 10.77
N LYS A 234 -13.77 11.94 10.71
CA LYS A 234 -12.94 11.29 11.72
C LYS A 234 -11.95 10.32 11.07
N ASP A 235 -10.84 10.07 11.75
CA ASP A 235 -9.91 8.99 11.41
C ASP A 235 -9.24 8.41 12.67
N TYR A 236 -8.41 7.38 12.48
CA TYR A 236 -7.64 6.70 13.50
C TYR A 236 -6.17 6.57 13.08
N ASP A 237 -5.27 7.09 13.91
CA ASP A 237 -3.82 6.87 13.78
C ASP A 237 -3.32 5.94 14.89
N PHE A 238 -2.73 4.82 14.49
CA PHE A 238 -2.18 3.84 15.43
C PHE A 238 -0.91 4.33 16.14
N GLN A 239 -0.20 5.33 15.59
CA GLN A 239 0.98 5.91 16.24
C GLN A 239 0.58 6.86 17.38
N ALA A 240 -0.62 7.43 17.31
CA ALA A 240 -1.19 8.30 18.33
C ALA A 240 -2.66 7.90 18.64
N PRO A 241 -2.91 6.69 19.18
CA PRO A 241 -4.24 6.07 19.22
C PRO A 241 -5.26 6.76 20.14
N ARG A 242 -4.81 7.69 20.98
CA ARG A 242 -5.66 8.49 21.89
C ARG A 242 -5.91 9.92 21.38
N THR A 243 -5.25 10.32 20.29
CA THR A 243 -5.43 11.66 19.71
C THR A 243 -6.84 11.75 19.13
N ALA A 244 -7.60 12.76 19.57
CA ALA A 244 -8.91 13.06 18.99
C ALA A 244 -8.72 13.67 17.60
N LEU A 245 -9.05 12.90 16.58
CA LEU A 245 -8.96 13.29 15.17
C LEU A 245 -10.31 13.78 14.60
N ASP A 246 -11.32 14.00 15.45
CA ASP A 246 -12.59 14.59 15.07
C ASP A 246 -12.39 16.02 14.53
N SER A 247 -12.89 16.29 13.32
CA SER A 247 -12.82 17.60 12.68
C SER A 247 -14.14 17.92 11.99
N SER A 248 -14.54 19.18 11.98
CA SER A 248 -15.75 19.62 11.29
C SER A 248 -15.64 21.07 10.85
N GLU A 249 -16.32 21.42 9.77
CA GLU A 249 -16.48 22.80 9.29
C GLU A 249 -17.97 23.07 9.06
N SER A 250 -18.43 24.27 9.42
CA SER A 250 -19.80 24.72 9.18
C SER A 250 -19.86 25.54 7.90
N SER A 251 -21.00 25.50 7.20
CA SER A 251 -21.20 26.34 6.03
C SER A 251 -21.17 27.83 6.38
N VAL A 252 -20.56 28.64 5.51
CA VAL A 252 -20.62 30.11 5.60
C VAL A 252 -21.93 30.67 5.05
N ALA A 253 -22.70 29.86 4.32
CA ALA A 253 -23.97 30.26 3.74
C ALA A 253 -25.13 30.02 4.72
N THR A 254 -25.93 31.06 4.94
CA THR A 254 -27.06 31.01 5.88
C THR A 254 -28.34 30.60 5.16
N VAL A 255 -28.48 29.30 4.88
CA VAL A 255 -29.75 28.72 4.42
C VAL A 255 -30.48 28.13 5.64
N PRO A 256 -31.69 28.61 6.00
CA PRO A 256 -32.32 28.29 7.29
C PRO A 256 -32.49 26.80 7.59
N VAL A 257 -32.75 25.99 6.57
CA VAL A 257 -32.95 24.54 6.72
C VAL A 257 -31.63 23.78 6.83
N SER A 258 -30.55 24.30 6.24
CA SER A 258 -29.23 23.66 6.16
C SER A 258 -28.56 23.48 7.51
N THR A 259 -28.80 24.38 8.46
CA THR A 259 -28.23 24.30 9.83
C THR A 259 -28.63 23.05 10.60
N LYS A 260 -29.66 22.31 10.15
CA LYS A 260 -30.12 21.05 10.74
C LYS A 260 -29.48 19.81 10.13
N TYR A 261 -28.76 19.93 9.00
CA TYR A 261 -28.22 18.78 8.26
C TYR A 261 -26.70 18.80 8.27
N GLU A 262 -26.13 17.67 8.68
CA GLU A 262 -24.69 17.41 8.73
C GLU A 262 -24.36 16.20 7.84
N LEU A 263 -23.27 16.29 7.08
CA LEU A 263 -22.65 15.16 6.41
C LEU A 263 -21.46 14.66 7.24
N PHE A 264 -21.35 13.35 7.42
CA PHE A 264 -20.26 12.73 8.17
C PHE A 264 -19.52 11.70 7.30
N GLU A 265 -18.18 11.75 7.29
CA GLU A 265 -17.32 10.83 6.54
C GLU A 265 -16.30 10.12 7.46
N TYR A 266 -16.18 8.80 7.30
CA TYR A 266 -15.11 7.97 7.87
C TYR A 266 -14.71 6.90 6.84
N PRO A 267 -13.41 6.65 6.62
CA PRO A 267 -12.25 7.36 7.18
C PRO A 267 -11.92 8.68 6.45
N GLY A 268 -11.40 9.66 7.19
CA GLY A 268 -10.99 10.96 6.63
C GLY A 268 -9.61 11.00 5.95
N ARG A 269 -8.75 10.00 6.15
CA ARG A 269 -7.39 9.85 5.61
C ARG A 269 -6.41 10.96 6.02
N TYR A 270 -6.34 11.23 7.31
CA TYR A 270 -5.38 12.17 7.87
C TYR A 270 -4.85 11.72 9.23
N ALA A 271 -3.59 12.07 9.52
CA ALA A 271 -2.92 11.74 10.78
C ALA A 271 -2.88 12.91 11.78
N SER A 272 -3.35 14.11 11.40
CA SER A 272 -3.33 15.31 12.25
C SER A 272 -4.64 16.08 12.19
N ARG A 273 -4.96 16.79 13.28
CA ARG A 273 -6.18 17.59 13.39
C ARG A 273 -6.22 18.77 12.41
N ASP A 274 -5.07 19.37 12.12
CA ASP A 274 -4.98 20.47 11.15
C ASP A 274 -5.31 19.99 9.74
N ALA A 275 -4.81 18.80 9.36
CA ALA A 275 -5.15 18.17 8.09
C ALA A 275 -6.65 17.81 8.03
N GLY A 276 -7.21 17.28 9.11
CA GLY A 276 -8.65 17.01 9.22
C GLY A 276 -9.53 18.26 9.12
N SER A 277 -9.10 19.37 9.72
CA SER A 277 -9.80 20.66 9.64
C SER A 277 -9.75 21.23 8.22
N ALA A 278 -8.57 21.17 7.57
CA ALA A 278 -8.42 21.60 6.18
C ALA A 278 -9.26 20.73 5.23
N LEU A 279 -9.35 19.42 5.45
CA LEU A 279 -10.22 18.53 4.70
C LEU A 279 -11.70 18.90 4.88
N ALA A 280 -12.17 19.02 6.13
CA ALA A 280 -13.56 19.38 6.43
C ALA A 280 -13.95 20.70 5.76
N ARG A 281 -13.05 21.69 5.77
CA ARG A 281 -13.24 22.95 5.06
C ARG A 281 -13.38 22.78 3.56
N ARG A 282 -12.45 22.07 2.91
CA ARG A 282 -12.53 21.82 1.47
C ARG A 282 -13.81 21.08 1.08
N ARG A 283 -14.27 20.14 1.92
CA ARG A 283 -15.53 19.42 1.71
C ARG A 283 -16.73 20.35 1.84
N MET A 284 -16.76 21.22 2.85
CA MET A 284 -17.80 22.25 2.91
C MET A 284 -17.78 23.22 1.72
N GLU A 285 -16.62 23.71 1.31
CA GLU A 285 -16.47 24.56 0.12
C GLU A 285 -16.99 23.85 -1.16
N THR A 286 -16.87 22.52 -1.23
CA THR A 286 -17.42 21.70 -2.32
C THR A 286 -18.95 21.67 -2.32
N GLU A 287 -19.57 21.52 -1.15
CA GLU A 287 -21.04 21.58 -1.00
C GLU A 287 -21.58 23.00 -1.30
N GLU A 288 -20.83 24.03 -0.92
CA GLU A 288 -21.20 25.44 -1.12
C GLU A 288 -21.20 25.87 -2.59
N HIS A 289 -20.45 25.18 -3.46
CA HIS A 289 -20.44 25.41 -4.90
C HIS A 289 -21.83 25.35 -5.55
N GLY A 290 -22.76 24.59 -4.95
CA GLY A 290 -24.14 24.46 -5.43
C GLY A 290 -25.08 25.56 -4.94
N LEU A 291 -24.73 26.30 -3.89
CA LEU A 291 -25.66 27.15 -3.13
C LEU A 291 -26.03 28.44 -3.84
N GLU A 292 -25.09 29.06 -4.54
CA GLU A 292 -25.30 30.31 -5.27
C GLU A 292 -24.56 30.26 -6.61
N GLY A 293 -25.24 30.66 -7.68
CA GLY A 293 -24.62 30.85 -8.99
C GLY A 293 -25.52 31.57 -9.97
N VAL A 294 -25.07 31.70 -11.20
CA VAL A 294 -25.79 32.33 -12.30
C VAL A 294 -25.88 31.35 -13.46
N ARG A 295 -27.04 31.30 -14.11
CA ARG A 295 -27.24 30.66 -15.41
C ARG A 295 -27.57 31.73 -16.44
N GLY A 296 -26.98 31.64 -17.63
CA GLY A 296 -27.22 32.63 -18.66
C GLY A 296 -27.01 32.12 -20.07
N THR A 297 -27.45 32.94 -21.02
CA THR A 297 -27.17 32.78 -22.46
C THR A 297 -26.44 34.01 -22.96
N SER A 298 -25.51 33.84 -23.89
CA SER A 298 -24.71 34.94 -24.43
C SER A 298 -24.27 34.67 -25.87
N ALA A 299 -24.00 35.75 -26.60
CA ALA A 299 -23.33 35.73 -27.90
C ALA A 299 -21.82 35.99 -27.80
N CYS A 300 -21.29 36.22 -26.59
CA CYS A 300 -19.89 36.52 -26.34
C CYS A 300 -19.00 35.30 -26.62
N ARG A 301 -18.11 35.44 -27.59
CA ARG A 301 -17.26 34.36 -28.13
C ARG A 301 -15.99 34.11 -27.30
N THR A 302 -15.72 34.92 -26.28
CA THR A 302 -14.53 34.81 -25.43
C THR A 302 -14.82 34.16 -24.07
N LEU A 303 -16.08 33.82 -23.77
CA LEU A 303 -16.46 33.10 -22.57
C LEU A 303 -15.94 31.65 -22.59
N HIS A 304 -15.12 31.30 -21.60
CA HIS A 304 -14.61 29.95 -21.35
C HIS A 304 -14.40 29.74 -19.84
N PRO A 305 -14.40 28.49 -19.33
CA PRO A 305 -14.25 28.24 -17.89
C PRO A 305 -12.94 28.80 -17.32
N GLY A 306 -13.01 29.28 -16.08
CA GLY A 306 -11.86 29.83 -15.37
C GLY A 306 -11.59 31.32 -15.62
N VAL A 307 -12.33 31.97 -16.53
CA VAL A 307 -12.28 33.44 -16.67
C VAL A 307 -13.29 34.14 -15.79
N THR A 308 -12.95 35.36 -15.43
CA THR A 308 -13.81 36.29 -14.69
C THR A 308 -14.30 37.43 -15.57
N PHE A 309 -15.56 37.81 -15.37
CA PHE A 309 -16.17 38.99 -15.94
C PHE A 309 -17.20 39.61 -14.98
N ALA A 310 -17.59 40.86 -15.22
CA ALA A 310 -18.69 41.51 -14.53
C ALA A 310 -19.84 41.82 -15.49
N LEU A 311 -21.08 41.76 -15.01
CA LEU A 311 -22.23 42.18 -15.78
C LEU A 311 -22.45 43.70 -15.64
N ALA A 312 -22.85 44.37 -16.71
CA ALA A 312 -23.29 45.77 -16.70
C ALA A 312 -24.68 45.91 -17.32
N GLU A 313 -25.33 47.04 -17.08
CA GLU A 313 -26.64 47.40 -17.68
C GLU A 313 -27.80 46.44 -17.33
N HIS A 314 -27.66 45.62 -16.29
CA HIS A 314 -28.74 44.79 -15.77
C HIS A 314 -29.79 45.65 -15.02
N PRO A 315 -31.11 45.42 -15.21
CA PRO A 315 -32.17 46.19 -14.54
C PRO A 315 -32.10 46.15 -13.01
N THR A 316 -31.68 45.02 -12.45
CA THR A 316 -31.41 44.88 -11.02
C THR A 316 -30.00 45.36 -10.71
N ALA A 317 -29.87 46.50 -10.04
CA ALA A 317 -28.59 47.14 -9.73
C ALA A 317 -27.61 46.23 -8.97
N ALA A 318 -28.10 45.33 -8.11
CA ALA A 318 -27.28 44.40 -7.33
C ALA A 318 -26.52 43.37 -8.18
N GLU A 319 -26.96 43.12 -9.42
CA GLU A 319 -26.28 42.20 -10.35
C GLU A 319 -25.15 42.88 -11.13
N ASN A 320 -25.15 44.21 -11.18
CA ASN A 320 -24.14 44.97 -11.91
C ASN A 320 -22.80 45.04 -11.17
N ASN A 321 -21.71 44.99 -11.92
CA ASN A 321 -20.33 45.12 -11.47
C ASN A 321 -19.89 44.05 -10.44
N GLN A 322 -20.66 42.97 -10.28
CA GLN A 322 -20.28 41.83 -9.46
C GLN A 322 -19.40 40.88 -10.29
N PRO A 323 -18.14 40.63 -9.89
CA PRO A 323 -17.30 39.70 -10.62
C PRO A 323 -17.80 38.27 -10.43
N VAL A 324 -18.00 37.57 -11.54
CA VAL A 324 -18.32 36.15 -11.58
C VAL A 324 -17.24 35.39 -12.33
N VAL A 325 -17.01 34.13 -11.94
CA VAL A 325 -16.14 33.20 -12.67
C VAL A 325 -17.01 32.23 -13.48
N VAL A 326 -16.67 32.03 -14.75
CA VAL A 326 -17.34 31.04 -15.60
C VAL A 326 -16.96 29.64 -15.13
N ALA A 327 -17.96 28.85 -14.76
CA ALA A 327 -17.81 27.47 -14.29
C ALA A 327 -18.07 26.45 -15.39
N GLU A 328 -19.00 26.72 -16.30
CA GLU A 328 -19.34 25.86 -17.43
C GLU A 328 -19.79 26.73 -18.61
N VAL A 329 -19.42 26.33 -19.83
CA VAL A 329 -19.89 26.90 -21.09
C VAL A 329 -20.24 25.75 -22.03
N ALA A 330 -21.40 25.86 -22.66
CA ALA A 330 -21.78 25.05 -23.80
C ALA A 330 -22.16 25.98 -24.95
N PHE A 331 -21.50 25.86 -26.10
CA PHE A 331 -21.74 26.74 -27.24
C PHE A 331 -22.07 25.98 -28.53
N ASP A 332 -22.76 26.68 -29.41
CA ASP A 332 -23.06 26.26 -30.78
C ASP A 332 -22.69 27.39 -31.72
N ALA A 333 -21.73 27.12 -32.59
CA ALA A 333 -21.23 28.05 -33.59
C ALA A 333 -21.44 27.45 -34.98
N CYS A 334 -21.97 28.23 -35.91
CA CYS A 334 -22.22 27.80 -37.29
C CYS A 334 -21.66 28.84 -38.25
N ASN A 335 -21.00 28.37 -39.31
CA ASN A 335 -20.63 29.20 -40.45
C ASN A 335 -21.81 29.39 -41.39
N GLU A 336 -21.68 30.36 -42.30
CA GLU A 336 -22.54 30.43 -43.48
C GLU A 336 -22.29 29.24 -44.41
N GLY A 337 -23.29 28.88 -45.21
CA GLY A 337 -23.19 27.73 -46.12
C GLY A 337 -22.01 27.83 -47.09
N PHE A 338 -21.30 26.72 -47.30
CA PHE A 338 -20.25 26.63 -48.32
C PHE A 338 -20.82 26.23 -49.69
N LEU A 339 -21.91 25.46 -49.69
CA LEU A 339 -22.49 24.90 -50.91
C LEU A 339 -23.54 25.82 -51.55
N PRO A 340 -23.66 25.83 -52.89
CA PRO A 340 -24.73 26.56 -53.57
C PRO A 340 -26.12 26.11 -53.10
N GLY A 341 -26.97 27.07 -52.73
CA GLY A 341 -28.34 26.81 -52.24
C GLY A 341 -28.44 26.64 -50.72
N ASP A 342 -27.31 26.55 -50.02
CA ASP A 342 -27.28 26.59 -48.56
C ASP A 342 -27.50 28.02 -48.04
N LYS A 343 -28.61 28.20 -47.32
CA LYS A 343 -29.04 29.51 -46.80
C LYS A 343 -28.66 29.71 -45.33
N ARG A 344 -27.81 28.84 -44.75
CA ARG A 344 -27.28 29.00 -43.39
C ARG A 344 -26.56 30.35 -43.27
N LYS A 345 -26.82 31.05 -42.17
CA LYS A 345 -26.13 32.28 -41.78
C LYS A 345 -25.13 31.97 -40.67
N ALA A 346 -24.05 32.73 -40.61
CA ALA A 346 -23.12 32.62 -39.49
C ALA A 346 -23.81 32.99 -38.16
N SER A 347 -23.64 32.15 -37.14
CA SER A 347 -24.24 32.34 -35.82
C SER A 347 -23.35 31.79 -34.71
N TYR A 348 -23.38 32.43 -33.55
CA TYR A 348 -22.73 31.93 -32.34
C TYR A 348 -23.66 32.18 -31.15
N THR A 349 -23.91 31.15 -30.35
CA THR A 349 -24.65 31.25 -29.09
C THR A 349 -24.02 30.33 -28.07
N ASN A 350 -24.01 30.74 -26.80
CA ASN A 350 -23.62 29.90 -25.69
C ASN A 350 -24.62 29.96 -24.55
N GLN A 351 -24.59 28.90 -23.75
CA GLN A 351 -25.16 28.81 -22.42
C GLN A 351 -24.01 28.70 -21.44
N PHE A 352 -24.06 29.47 -20.35
CA PHE A 352 -23.01 29.44 -19.34
C PHE A 352 -23.59 29.32 -17.93
N ARG A 353 -22.80 28.71 -17.05
CA ARG A 353 -22.96 28.79 -15.61
C ARG A 353 -21.79 29.57 -15.05
N ALA A 354 -22.06 30.53 -14.18
CA ALA A 354 -21.04 31.29 -13.48
C ALA A 354 -21.28 31.28 -11.97
N LEU A 355 -20.24 31.55 -11.20
CA LEU A 355 -20.26 31.58 -9.73
C LEU A 355 -19.67 32.90 -9.25
N PRO A 356 -20.01 33.37 -8.04
CA PRO A 356 -19.34 34.55 -7.47
C PRO A 356 -17.81 34.38 -7.49
N ALA A 357 -17.05 35.33 -8.07
CA ALA A 357 -15.60 35.16 -8.25
C ALA A 357 -14.81 35.10 -6.93
N LYS A 358 -15.41 35.53 -5.81
CA LYS A 358 -14.85 35.38 -4.46
C LYS A 358 -14.88 33.93 -3.94
N MET A 359 -15.75 33.09 -4.50
CA MET A 359 -15.86 31.69 -4.12
C MET A 359 -14.73 30.90 -4.76
N VAL A 360 -14.04 30.10 -3.95
CA VAL A 360 -13.04 29.15 -4.46
C VAL A 360 -13.79 27.91 -4.94
N VAL A 361 -13.70 27.62 -6.23
CA VAL A 361 -14.32 26.42 -6.78
C VAL A 361 -13.54 25.19 -6.32
N ARG A 362 -14.25 24.25 -5.69
CA ARG A 362 -13.74 22.91 -5.41
C ARG A 362 -14.37 21.88 -6.36
N PRO A 363 -13.57 21.03 -7.01
CA PRO A 363 -14.10 19.95 -7.84
C PRO A 363 -14.99 19.00 -7.03
N GLN A 364 -16.11 18.61 -7.62
CA GLN A 364 -17.00 17.58 -7.08
C GLN A 364 -16.33 16.21 -7.18
N ARG A 365 -16.46 15.36 -6.15
CA ARG A 365 -15.90 14.00 -6.13
C ARG A 365 -16.71 13.05 -7.02
N ARG A 366 -16.46 13.10 -8.32
CA ARG A 366 -17.15 12.28 -9.33
C ARG A 366 -16.37 11.03 -9.69
N THR A 367 -15.03 11.10 -9.58
CA THR A 367 -14.16 10.00 -9.98
C THR A 367 -14.10 8.96 -8.86
N PRO A 368 -14.58 7.72 -9.09
CA PRO A 368 -14.63 6.72 -8.04
C PRO A 368 -13.20 6.30 -7.65
N LYS A 369 -12.90 6.26 -6.35
CA LYS A 369 -11.65 5.66 -5.89
C LYS A 369 -11.74 4.13 -6.04
N PRO A 370 -10.72 3.47 -6.61
CA PRO A 370 -10.71 2.02 -6.69
C PRO A 370 -10.66 1.39 -5.30
N SER A 371 -11.25 0.20 -5.18
CA SER A 371 -11.27 -0.58 -3.95
C SER A 371 -10.75 -2.00 -4.22
N VAL A 372 -9.91 -2.49 -3.32
CA VAL A 372 -9.48 -3.89 -3.31
C VAL A 372 -10.55 -4.72 -2.60
N ARG A 373 -11.23 -5.59 -3.36
CA ARG A 373 -12.41 -6.34 -2.87
C ARG A 373 -12.07 -7.52 -1.95
N GLY A 374 -10.79 -7.83 -1.76
CA GLY A 374 -10.39 -8.98 -0.96
C GLY A 374 -8.90 -9.05 -0.72
N ILE A 375 -8.49 -10.15 -0.12
CA ILE A 375 -7.11 -10.40 0.29
C ILE A 375 -6.25 -10.68 -0.94
N GLN A 376 -5.04 -10.13 -0.94
CA GLN A 376 -3.99 -10.45 -1.91
C GLN A 376 -2.82 -11.13 -1.21
N THR A 377 -1.95 -11.79 -1.96
CA THR A 377 -0.66 -12.22 -1.44
C THR A 377 0.46 -11.30 -1.93
N ALA A 378 1.52 -11.20 -1.14
CA ALA A 378 2.71 -10.42 -1.44
C ALA A 378 3.93 -11.09 -0.80
N PHE A 379 5.13 -10.79 -1.28
CA PHE A 379 6.37 -11.28 -0.68
C PHE A 379 6.97 -10.24 0.24
N VAL A 380 7.44 -10.65 1.42
CA VAL A 380 8.17 -9.76 2.33
C VAL A 380 9.53 -9.39 1.72
N VAL A 381 9.88 -8.12 1.78
CA VAL A 381 11.13 -7.57 1.21
C VAL A 381 11.88 -6.70 2.22
N GLY A 382 13.15 -6.44 1.93
CA GLY A 382 14.01 -5.60 2.74
C GLY A 382 15.40 -5.48 2.11
N PRO A 383 16.37 -4.87 2.83
CA PRO A 383 17.71 -4.62 2.33
C PRO A 383 18.44 -5.92 1.95
N ALA A 384 19.31 -5.81 0.94
CA ALA A 384 20.11 -6.93 0.49
C ALA A 384 21.00 -7.48 1.63
N GLY A 385 20.93 -8.78 1.87
CA GLY A 385 21.71 -9.48 2.90
C GLY A 385 21.06 -9.57 4.28
N GLU A 386 19.91 -8.93 4.49
CA GLU A 386 19.12 -9.10 5.72
C GLU A 386 18.15 -10.29 5.59
N GLU A 387 17.86 -10.96 6.71
CA GLU A 387 16.78 -11.96 6.81
C GLU A 387 15.48 -11.37 7.38
N ILE A 388 15.58 -10.29 8.16
CA ILE A 388 14.48 -9.65 8.88
C ILE A 388 14.63 -8.15 8.73
N HIS A 389 13.59 -7.49 8.23
CA HIS A 389 13.51 -6.04 8.15
C HIS A 389 12.22 -5.56 8.80
N THR A 390 12.33 -4.93 9.97
CA THR A 390 11.18 -4.49 10.78
C THR A 390 11.48 -3.20 11.52
N ASP A 391 10.42 -2.46 11.85
CA ASP A 391 10.50 -1.26 12.68
C ASP A 391 10.05 -1.50 14.14
N LYS A 392 10.00 -0.42 14.94
CA LYS A 392 9.58 -0.43 16.35
C LYS A 392 8.15 -0.94 16.60
N PHE A 393 7.31 -1.00 15.57
CA PHE A 393 5.92 -1.46 15.65
C PHE A 393 5.75 -2.90 15.12
N GLY A 394 6.84 -3.57 14.73
CA GLY A 394 6.76 -4.90 14.13
C GLY A 394 6.20 -4.89 12.70
N ARG A 395 6.30 -3.75 12.00
CA ARG A 395 5.86 -3.61 10.61
C ARG A 395 6.89 -4.19 9.66
N ILE A 396 6.44 -4.64 8.49
CA ILE A 396 7.30 -5.16 7.42
C ILE A 396 7.05 -4.40 6.12
N MET A 397 7.90 -4.61 5.12
CA MET A 397 7.67 -4.16 3.75
C MET A 397 7.40 -5.35 2.84
N VAL A 398 6.65 -5.13 1.77
CA VAL A 398 6.27 -6.19 0.82
C VAL A 398 6.42 -5.74 -0.63
N GLN A 399 6.56 -6.71 -1.53
CA GLN A 399 6.41 -6.55 -2.97
C GLN A 399 5.11 -7.23 -3.39
N PHE A 400 4.15 -6.45 -3.90
CA PHE A 400 2.94 -6.98 -4.50
C PHE A 400 3.22 -7.58 -5.88
N HIS A 401 2.48 -8.61 -6.27
CA HIS A 401 2.65 -9.29 -7.57
C HIS A 401 2.36 -8.39 -8.77
N TRP A 402 1.45 -7.43 -8.61
CA TRP A 402 1.08 -6.48 -9.66
C TRP A 402 2.02 -5.28 -9.73
N ASP A 403 2.89 -5.07 -8.74
CA ASP A 403 3.84 -3.97 -8.78
C ASP A 403 5.01 -4.33 -9.70
N ARG A 404 5.02 -3.68 -10.86
CA ARG A 404 5.98 -3.91 -11.95
C ARG A 404 7.20 -3.00 -11.86
N ARG A 405 7.14 -1.96 -11.01
CA ARG A 405 8.20 -0.94 -10.88
C ARG A 405 9.04 -1.16 -9.63
N GLY A 406 8.52 -1.89 -8.64
CA GLY A 406 9.28 -2.33 -7.47
C GLY A 406 10.49 -3.18 -7.84
N ARG A 407 11.53 -3.07 -7.02
CA ARG A 407 12.79 -3.81 -7.17
C ARG A 407 12.95 -4.92 -6.14
N SER A 408 11.89 -5.17 -5.37
CA SER A 408 11.88 -6.13 -4.27
C SER A 408 12.96 -5.86 -3.21
N ASP A 409 13.17 -4.58 -2.93
CA ASP A 409 14.08 -4.03 -1.93
C ASP A 409 13.29 -3.28 -0.84
N GLU A 410 13.99 -2.62 0.09
CA GLU A 410 13.42 -1.78 1.16
C GLU A 410 12.69 -0.51 0.67
N LYS A 411 12.50 -0.38 -0.65
CA LYS A 411 11.79 0.73 -1.30
C LYS A 411 10.63 0.21 -2.15
N SER A 412 10.14 -1.00 -1.91
CA SER A 412 9.03 -1.57 -2.69
C SER A 412 7.66 -1.15 -2.17
N SER A 413 7.53 -0.86 -0.86
CA SER A 413 6.26 -0.44 -0.25
C SER A 413 6.48 0.54 0.91
N CYS A 414 5.38 0.95 1.56
CA CYS A 414 5.43 1.54 2.89
C CYS A 414 5.62 0.45 3.97
N TRP A 415 5.71 0.89 5.23
CA TRP A 415 5.67 0.00 6.38
C TRP A 415 4.25 -0.49 6.66
N ILE A 416 4.05 -1.81 6.58
CA ILE A 416 2.76 -2.48 6.72
C ILE A 416 2.68 -3.20 8.07
N ARG A 417 1.60 -2.94 8.83
CA ARG A 417 1.35 -3.63 10.11
C ARG A 417 1.07 -5.11 9.88
N VAL A 418 1.53 -5.94 10.82
CA VAL A 418 1.31 -7.39 10.81
C VAL A 418 0.37 -7.76 11.96
N ALA A 419 -0.78 -8.34 11.62
CA ALA A 419 -1.70 -8.91 12.59
C ALA A 419 -0.99 -10.02 13.39
N GLN A 420 -1.09 -9.93 14.72
CA GLN A 420 -0.59 -10.94 15.63
C GLN A 420 -1.77 -11.79 16.14
N SER A 421 -1.51 -13.05 16.50
CA SER A 421 -2.55 -13.93 17.06
C SER A 421 -3.05 -13.47 18.44
N TRP A 422 -2.21 -12.77 19.21
CA TRP A 422 -2.58 -12.15 20.48
C TRP A 422 -1.65 -10.97 20.80
N ALA A 423 -2.18 -9.75 20.91
CA ALA A 423 -1.37 -8.56 21.15
C ALA A 423 -1.97 -7.68 22.28
N GLY A 424 -1.18 -7.45 23.33
CA GLY A 424 -1.45 -6.52 24.41
C GLY A 424 -0.33 -5.49 24.59
N HIS A 425 -0.42 -4.68 25.64
CA HIS A 425 0.58 -3.66 25.94
C HIS A 425 1.87 -4.30 26.48
N GLN A 426 2.82 -4.63 25.58
CA GLN A 426 4.08 -5.32 25.88
C GLN A 426 3.92 -6.77 26.35
N TRP A 427 2.84 -7.44 25.94
CA TRP A 427 2.61 -8.87 26.19
C TRP A 427 1.81 -9.48 25.05
N GLY A 428 1.94 -10.79 24.81
CA GLY A 428 1.26 -11.50 23.72
C GLY A 428 2.21 -12.37 22.89
N VAL A 429 1.79 -12.71 21.67
CA VAL A 429 2.57 -13.44 20.67
C VAL A 429 3.13 -12.44 19.66
N GLN A 430 4.45 -12.50 19.41
CA GLN A 430 5.11 -11.67 18.41
C GLN A 430 5.84 -12.57 17.41
N THR A 431 5.34 -12.59 16.18
CA THR A 431 5.98 -13.25 15.04
C THR A 431 6.15 -12.24 13.91
N VAL A 432 7.40 -11.96 13.54
CA VAL A 432 7.73 -11.05 12.43
C VAL A 432 8.02 -11.88 11.18
N PRO A 433 7.22 -11.76 10.10
CA PRO A 433 7.51 -12.40 8.83
C PRO A 433 8.89 -12.01 8.31
N ARG A 434 9.63 -12.98 7.80
CA ARG A 434 11.00 -12.80 7.27
C ARG A 434 10.96 -12.45 5.79
N ILE A 435 12.04 -11.82 5.31
CA ILE A 435 12.25 -11.53 3.89
C ILE A 435 12.12 -12.83 3.08
N GLY A 436 11.34 -12.79 2.01
CA GLY A 436 11.02 -13.93 1.15
C GLY A 436 9.82 -14.77 1.57
N MET A 437 9.24 -14.56 2.76
CA MET A 437 7.98 -15.23 3.12
C MET A 437 6.81 -14.64 2.32
N GLU A 438 5.82 -15.48 1.99
CA GLU A 438 4.58 -15.04 1.36
C GLU A 438 3.53 -14.72 2.42
N VAL A 439 2.97 -13.51 2.35
CA VAL A 439 2.02 -12.98 3.32
C VAL A 439 0.68 -12.68 2.69
N LEU A 440 -0.38 -12.81 3.48
CA LEU A 440 -1.73 -12.37 3.13
C LEU A 440 -1.88 -10.90 3.52
N VAL A 441 -2.26 -10.05 2.56
CA VAL A 441 -2.46 -8.62 2.75
C VAL A 441 -3.93 -8.28 2.47
N ASP A 442 -4.58 -7.74 3.49
CA ASP A 442 -5.90 -7.12 3.40
C ASP A 442 -5.74 -5.59 3.31
N PHE A 443 -6.81 -4.89 2.94
CA PHE A 443 -6.82 -3.45 2.74
C PHE A 443 -7.93 -2.85 3.60
N VAL A 444 -7.57 -2.03 4.58
CA VAL A 444 -8.54 -1.45 5.53
C VAL A 444 -9.56 -0.59 4.77
N ASP A 445 -10.86 -0.86 4.97
CA ASP A 445 -11.97 -0.26 4.22
C ASP A 445 -11.91 -0.52 2.68
N GLY A 446 -11.17 -1.56 2.27
CA GLY A 446 -10.89 -1.87 0.88
C GLY A 446 -10.00 -0.85 0.18
N ASP A 447 -9.30 0.00 0.92
CA ASP A 447 -8.48 1.10 0.39
C ASP A 447 -7.07 0.61 -0.01
N PRO A 448 -6.68 0.68 -1.31
CA PRO A 448 -5.34 0.31 -1.78
C PRO A 448 -4.19 1.02 -1.01
N ASP A 449 -4.45 2.19 -0.43
CA ASP A 449 -3.46 2.98 0.31
C ASP A 449 -3.26 2.48 1.76
N ARG A 450 -4.07 1.53 2.26
CA ARG A 450 -4.07 1.09 3.66
C ARG A 450 -3.91 -0.43 3.79
N PRO A 451 -2.78 -1.00 3.34
CA PRO A 451 -2.53 -2.43 3.48
C PRO A 451 -2.33 -2.84 4.96
N LEU A 452 -2.73 -4.06 5.28
CA LEU A 452 -2.55 -4.72 6.57
C LEU A 452 -2.23 -6.19 6.32
N VAL A 453 -1.10 -6.68 6.82
CA VAL A 453 -0.76 -8.11 6.74
C VAL A 453 -1.60 -8.86 7.78
N ILE A 454 -2.36 -9.86 7.35
CA ILE A 454 -3.30 -10.61 8.20
C ILE A 454 -2.91 -12.09 8.38
N GLY A 455 -1.88 -12.56 7.69
CA GLY A 455 -1.43 -13.94 7.78
C GLY A 455 -0.21 -14.25 6.92
N VAL A 456 0.24 -15.49 7.01
CA VAL A 456 1.38 -16.05 6.26
C VAL A 456 0.93 -17.37 5.63
N VAL A 457 1.38 -17.66 4.42
CA VAL A 457 1.03 -18.90 3.71
C VAL A 457 2.28 -19.64 3.23
N ASN A 458 2.16 -20.96 3.13
CA ASN A 458 3.14 -21.81 2.48
C ASN A 458 2.93 -21.81 0.96
N ASN A 459 4.00 -22.07 0.21
CA ASN A 459 3.96 -22.22 -1.24
C ASN A 459 4.95 -23.30 -1.71
N ALA A 460 5.13 -23.44 -3.02
CA ALA A 460 6.00 -24.48 -3.59
C ALA A 460 7.49 -24.32 -3.22
N GLU A 461 7.93 -23.11 -2.89
CA GLU A 461 9.30 -22.81 -2.44
C GLU A 461 9.42 -22.89 -0.91
N ALA A 462 8.38 -22.50 -0.18
CA ALA A 462 8.28 -22.54 1.27
C ALA A 462 7.24 -23.58 1.72
N LEU A 463 7.62 -24.85 1.66
CA LEU A 463 6.77 -25.98 2.07
C LEU A 463 6.38 -25.90 3.56
N PRO A 464 5.28 -26.55 3.97
CA PRO A 464 4.89 -26.67 5.37
C PRO A 464 6.01 -27.22 6.26
N THR A 465 5.99 -26.84 7.54
CA THR A 465 7.02 -27.22 8.54
C THR A 465 7.27 -28.72 8.63
N TYR A 466 6.21 -29.53 8.50
CA TYR A 466 6.28 -30.98 8.50
C TYR A 466 5.90 -31.51 7.12
N ALA A 467 6.57 -32.56 6.66
CA ALA A 467 6.26 -33.18 5.38
C ALA A 467 4.80 -33.67 5.35
N LEU A 468 4.01 -33.15 4.41
CA LEU A 468 2.61 -33.52 4.22
C LEU A 468 2.44 -34.27 2.89
N PRO A 469 1.55 -35.28 2.83
CA PRO A 469 0.57 -35.67 3.85
C PRO A 469 1.07 -36.67 4.91
N GLU A 470 2.34 -37.06 4.90
CA GLU A 470 2.91 -38.10 5.78
C GLU A 470 2.71 -37.81 7.28
N HIS A 471 2.98 -36.57 7.70
CA HIS A 471 2.91 -36.14 9.10
C HIS A 471 1.66 -35.30 9.40
N LYS A 472 0.51 -35.67 8.84
CA LYS A 472 -0.76 -34.93 9.02
C LYS A 472 -1.30 -34.85 10.46
N THR A 473 -0.76 -35.65 11.39
CA THR A 473 -1.10 -35.65 12.82
C THR A 473 -0.13 -34.83 13.67
N ARG A 474 0.85 -34.16 13.05
CA ARG A 474 1.79 -33.27 13.74
C ARG A 474 1.29 -31.83 13.72
N SER A 475 1.40 -31.16 14.86
CA SER A 475 1.17 -29.72 15.00
C SER A 475 2.26 -29.10 15.90
N GLY A 476 2.52 -27.81 15.77
CA GLY A 476 3.55 -27.18 16.58
C GLY A 476 4.06 -25.84 16.06
N VAL A 477 5.08 -25.33 16.74
CA VAL A 477 5.82 -24.11 16.37
C VAL A 477 7.28 -24.48 16.22
N LYS A 478 7.82 -24.24 15.01
CA LYS A 478 9.24 -24.42 14.71
C LYS A 478 9.85 -23.11 14.22
N THR A 479 10.94 -22.70 14.86
CA THR A 479 11.67 -21.48 14.54
C THR A 479 12.93 -21.79 13.73
N ARG A 480 13.70 -20.76 13.36
CA ARG A 480 14.99 -20.92 12.67
C ARG A 480 15.98 -19.91 13.21
N SER A 481 17.20 -20.33 13.55
CA SER A 481 18.26 -19.40 13.94
C SER A 481 18.52 -18.37 12.85
N THR A 482 18.77 -17.12 13.23
CA THR A 482 19.00 -15.97 12.34
C THR A 482 20.03 -15.02 12.95
N PRO A 483 20.88 -14.35 12.15
CA PRO A 483 21.06 -14.54 10.71
C PRO A 483 21.89 -15.80 10.38
N GLY A 484 21.88 -16.23 9.13
CA GLY A 484 22.79 -17.23 8.55
C GLY A 484 22.32 -18.68 8.62
N GLY A 485 21.32 -19.00 9.45
CA GLY A 485 20.69 -20.32 9.55
C GLY A 485 21.62 -21.49 9.91
N GLY A 486 21.37 -22.16 11.04
CA GLY A 486 22.15 -23.34 11.43
C GLY A 486 21.49 -24.22 12.51
N GLY A 487 20.23 -23.94 12.83
CA GLY A 487 19.53 -24.54 13.96
C GLY A 487 18.08 -24.08 14.10
N PHE A 488 17.36 -24.63 15.07
CA PHE A 488 15.95 -24.31 15.33
C PHE A 488 15.55 -24.54 16.79
N ASN A 489 14.53 -23.82 17.26
CA ASN A 489 13.78 -24.22 18.45
C ASN A 489 12.42 -24.77 18.02
N GLU A 490 11.90 -25.78 18.71
CA GLU A 490 10.64 -26.44 18.35
C GLU A 490 9.84 -26.84 19.59
N VAL A 491 8.53 -26.62 19.53
CA VAL A 491 7.53 -27.27 20.38
C VAL A 491 6.56 -27.97 19.44
N ARG A 492 6.50 -29.31 19.54
CA ARG A 492 5.71 -30.16 18.65
C ARG A 492 4.83 -31.12 19.43
N PHE A 493 3.63 -31.32 18.92
CA PHE A 493 2.66 -32.32 19.33
C PHE A 493 2.47 -33.33 18.18
N GLU A 494 2.60 -34.61 18.49
CA GLU A 494 2.24 -35.74 17.62
C GLU A 494 1.01 -36.42 18.23
N ASP A 495 -0.10 -36.42 17.48
CA ASP A 495 -1.39 -36.97 17.92
C ASP A 495 -1.70 -38.33 17.29
N LYS A 496 -0.69 -39.00 16.71
CA LYS A 496 -0.87 -40.36 16.20
C LYS A 496 -1.12 -41.34 17.35
N ALA A 497 -2.32 -41.92 17.37
CA ALA A 497 -2.76 -42.85 18.40
C ALA A 497 -1.74 -43.98 18.70
N GLY A 498 -1.39 -44.15 19.97
CA GLY A 498 -0.41 -45.12 20.46
C GLY A 498 1.05 -44.74 20.19
N LYS A 499 1.30 -43.54 19.64
CA LYS A 499 2.62 -42.97 19.34
C LYS A 499 2.64 -41.47 19.66
N GLU A 500 1.81 -41.03 20.59
CA GLU A 500 1.67 -39.64 20.97
C GLU A 500 2.99 -39.11 21.56
N GLN A 501 3.35 -37.88 21.22
CA GLN A 501 4.60 -37.28 21.70
C GLN A 501 4.47 -35.77 21.84
N VAL A 502 4.99 -35.24 22.95
CA VAL A 502 5.34 -33.82 23.08
C VAL A 502 6.86 -33.72 22.96
N PHE A 503 7.34 -32.98 21.96
CA PHE A 503 8.76 -32.77 21.71
C PHE A 503 9.11 -31.30 21.91
N ILE A 504 10.10 -31.05 22.77
CA ILE A 504 10.64 -29.71 23.04
C ILE A 504 12.12 -29.74 22.70
N HIS A 505 12.52 -28.88 21.77
CA HIS A 505 13.92 -28.73 21.36
C HIS A 505 14.36 -27.27 21.51
N ALA A 506 15.45 -27.07 22.24
CA ALA A 506 16.18 -25.82 22.32
C ALA A 506 17.50 -25.97 21.57
N GLN A 507 17.78 -25.06 20.63
CA GLN A 507 19.01 -25.12 19.83
C GLN A 507 20.28 -24.91 20.68
N ARG A 508 20.15 -24.21 21.80
CA ARG A 508 21.26 -23.81 22.67
C ARG A 508 20.90 -23.92 24.14
N ASP A 509 20.40 -22.84 24.74
CA ASP A 509 20.10 -22.76 26.16
C ASP A 509 18.60 -23.01 26.39
N TYR A 510 18.26 -23.76 27.45
CA TYR A 510 16.87 -23.98 27.90
C TYR A 510 16.74 -23.57 29.36
N ASP A 511 16.15 -22.41 29.59
CA ASP A 511 15.89 -21.88 30.93
C ASP A 511 14.43 -22.13 31.32
N LEU A 512 14.21 -22.90 32.39
CA LEU A 512 12.89 -23.13 32.98
C LEU A 512 12.81 -22.44 34.35
N ARG A 513 11.98 -21.39 34.44
CA ARG A 513 11.74 -20.67 35.70
C ARG A 513 10.31 -20.89 36.18
N ILE A 514 10.17 -21.46 37.37
CA ILE A 514 8.89 -21.73 38.02
C ILE A 514 8.82 -20.87 39.28
N GLY A 515 7.82 -19.99 39.36
CA GLY A 515 7.68 -19.04 40.46
C GLY A 515 7.13 -19.63 41.76
N HIS A 516 6.72 -20.90 41.74
CA HIS A 516 6.16 -21.63 42.88
C HIS A 516 6.48 -23.13 42.76
N ASP A 517 5.46 -23.99 42.60
CA ASP A 517 5.65 -25.45 42.59
C ASP A 517 5.85 -25.98 41.18
N SER A 518 6.80 -26.92 41.03
CA SER A 518 6.89 -27.83 39.90
C SER A 518 6.40 -29.21 40.31
N ARG A 519 5.48 -29.81 39.56
CA ARG A 519 5.00 -31.18 39.80
C ARG A 519 5.14 -31.98 38.51
N THR A 520 5.77 -33.14 38.61
CA THR A 520 5.98 -34.07 37.48
C THR A 520 5.54 -35.47 37.89
N SER A 521 4.75 -36.13 37.03
CA SER A 521 4.37 -37.53 37.18
C SER A 521 4.69 -38.28 35.90
N VAL A 522 5.50 -39.34 36.02
CA VAL A 522 5.93 -40.18 34.91
C VAL A 522 5.48 -41.61 35.22
N ALA A 523 4.53 -42.13 34.45
CA ALA A 523 3.94 -43.45 34.71
C ALA A 523 4.84 -44.63 34.31
N ALA A 524 5.82 -44.38 33.44
CA ALA A 524 6.78 -45.36 32.96
C ALA A 524 8.20 -44.94 33.38
N GLY A 525 9.12 -44.78 32.44
CA GLY A 525 10.51 -44.40 32.72
C GLY A 525 10.78 -42.90 32.53
N GLN A 526 11.59 -42.33 33.43
CA GLN A 526 12.25 -41.03 33.21
C GLN A 526 13.73 -41.26 32.91
N HIS A 527 14.18 -40.82 31.74
CA HIS A 527 15.58 -40.91 31.33
C HIS A 527 16.21 -39.51 31.33
N LEU A 528 17.35 -39.36 32.01
CA LEU A 528 18.13 -38.12 32.06
C LEU A 528 19.56 -38.40 31.62
N GLU A 529 20.01 -37.72 30.57
CA GLU A 529 21.39 -37.74 30.11
C GLU A 529 21.95 -36.32 30.13
N VAL A 530 23.04 -36.13 30.86
CA VAL A 530 23.76 -34.85 30.93
C VAL A 530 25.21 -35.13 30.53
N ALA A 531 25.59 -34.71 29.32
CA ALA A 531 26.94 -34.94 28.81
C ALA A 531 28.01 -34.07 29.50
N GLY A 532 27.59 -32.91 30.04
CA GLY A 532 28.43 -32.02 30.83
C GLY A 532 28.33 -32.30 32.34
N GLY A 533 28.32 -31.23 33.14
CA GLY A 533 28.06 -31.32 34.58
C GLY A 533 26.58 -31.19 34.92
N LEU A 534 26.14 -31.93 35.95
CA LEU A 534 24.85 -31.71 36.62
C LEU A 534 25.12 -31.01 37.95
N TRP A 535 24.54 -29.81 38.12
CA TRP A 535 24.58 -29.08 39.38
C TRP A 535 23.18 -29.00 39.96
N GLU A 536 23.01 -29.58 41.14
CA GLU A 536 21.75 -29.58 41.87
C GLU A 536 21.93 -28.88 43.21
N ARG A 537 21.01 -27.98 43.55
CA ARG A 537 20.94 -27.36 44.87
C ARG A 537 19.50 -27.41 45.37
N VAL A 538 19.28 -28.25 46.38
CA VAL A 538 18.03 -28.28 47.14
C VAL A 538 18.18 -27.33 48.33
N GLY A 539 17.34 -26.29 48.38
CA GLY A 539 17.47 -25.25 49.41
C GLY A 539 17.04 -25.66 50.82
N LYS A 540 16.32 -26.79 50.93
CA LYS A 540 15.85 -27.39 52.18
C LYS A 540 16.05 -28.91 52.11
N ASP A 541 14.96 -29.68 52.12
CA ASP A 541 14.99 -31.13 52.25
C ASP A 541 14.95 -31.83 50.89
N HIS A 542 15.80 -32.86 50.73
CA HIS A 542 15.75 -33.79 49.60
C HIS A 542 15.26 -35.14 50.12
N HIS A 543 13.99 -35.47 49.81
CA HIS A 543 13.39 -36.75 50.15
C HIS A 543 13.33 -37.62 48.90
N ALA A 544 14.01 -38.76 48.93
CA ALA A 544 13.94 -39.77 47.88
C ALA A 544 13.43 -41.09 48.47
N THR A 545 12.47 -41.71 47.80
CA THR A 545 12.03 -43.09 48.07
C THR A 545 12.19 -43.87 46.79
N ILE A 546 12.94 -44.96 46.85
CA ILE A 546 13.15 -45.88 45.73
C ILE A 546 12.60 -47.24 46.18
N ASP A 547 11.50 -47.67 45.58
CA ASP A 547 10.86 -48.96 45.91
C ASP A 547 11.63 -50.15 45.33
N GLY A 548 12.38 -49.92 44.25
CA GLY A 548 13.31 -50.87 43.63
C GLY A 548 14.75 -50.65 44.07
N ASP A 549 15.69 -50.85 43.14
CA ASP A 549 17.12 -50.73 43.41
C ASP A 549 17.65 -49.30 43.21
N HIS A 550 18.53 -48.85 44.10
CA HIS A 550 19.38 -47.66 43.89
C HIS A 550 20.79 -48.10 43.50
N VAL A 551 21.15 -47.88 42.23
CA VAL A 551 22.46 -48.27 41.67
C VAL A 551 23.20 -47.02 41.21
N GLU A 552 24.36 -46.77 41.80
CA GLU A 552 25.23 -45.62 41.50
C GLU A 552 26.63 -46.09 41.10
N SER A 553 27.17 -45.51 40.02
CA SER A 553 28.55 -45.75 39.59
C SER A 553 29.22 -44.42 39.29
N VAL A 554 30.27 -44.09 40.05
CA VAL A 554 31.03 -42.85 39.90
C VAL A 554 32.45 -43.19 39.42
N GLY A 555 32.80 -42.70 38.23
CA GLY A 555 34.15 -42.92 37.68
C GLY A 555 35.24 -42.07 38.32
N GLY A 556 34.86 -40.99 39.01
CA GLY A 556 35.74 -40.12 39.80
C GLY A 556 35.65 -40.40 41.31
N GLY A 557 35.84 -39.36 42.12
CA GLY A 557 35.67 -39.45 43.58
C GLY A 557 34.25 -39.13 44.03
N VAL A 558 33.80 -39.81 45.09
CA VAL A 558 32.61 -39.40 45.85
C VAL A 558 33.10 -38.67 47.11
N SER A 559 32.64 -37.43 47.30
CA SER A 559 32.91 -36.64 48.50
C SER A 559 31.59 -36.25 49.15
N ARG A 560 31.42 -36.59 50.42
CA ARG A 560 30.19 -36.32 51.18
C ARG A 560 30.53 -35.69 52.51
N THR A 561 29.98 -34.51 52.75
CA THR A 561 30.04 -33.83 54.04
C THR A 561 28.64 -33.80 54.63
N VAL A 562 28.48 -34.36 55.83
CA VAL A 562 27.21 -34.34 56.57
C VAL A 562 27.44 -33.51 57.83
N GLY A 563 26.65 -32.44 58.01
CA GLY A 563 26.87 -31.47 59.10
C GLY A 563 26.45 -31.95 60.49
N VAL A 564 25.60 -32.99 60.55
CA VAL A 564 25.11 -33.59 61.80
C VAL A 564 25.32 -35.10 61.75
N ASP A 565 24.27 -35.89 61.48
CA ASP A 565 24.33 -37.34 61.53
C ASP A 565 24.16 -37.98 60.15
N LEU A 566 24.97 -39.01 59.86
CA LEU A 566 24.75 -39.94 58.76
C LEU A 566 24.26 -41.27 59.34
N HIS A 567 23.03 -41.68 58.98
CA HIS A 567 22.45 -42.96 59.38
C HIS A 567 22.29 -43.89 58.17
N ASP A 568 23.06 -44.99 58.15
CA ASP A 568 22.89 -46.08 57.19
C ASP A 568 22.28 -47.30 57.89
N LYS A 569 21.00 -47.57 57.64
CA LYS A 569 20.30 -48.76 58.14
C LYS A 569 20.15 -49.78 57.01
N ILE A 570 20.88 -50.89 57.11
CA ILE A 570 20.90 -51.94 56.09
C ILE A 570 20.14 -53.18 56.59
N GLY A 571 19.20 -53.69 55.79
CA GLY A 571 18.34 -54.80 56.17
C GLY A 571 19.01 -56.18 56.17
N THR A 572 19.98 -56.39 55.26
CA THR A 572 20.66 -57.69 55.09
C THR A 572 22.17 -57.57 55.22
N ASN A 573 22.83 -56.93 54.24
CA ASN A 573 24.26 -57.06 54.02
C ASN A 573 24.90 -55.69 53.74
N TYR A 574 25.88 -55.29 54.56
CA TYR A 574 26.70 -54.09 54.32
C TYR A 574 28.13 -54.49 53.94
N ALA A 575 28.50 -54.33 52.67
CA ALA A 575 29.82 -54.67 52.15
C ALA A 575 30.59 -53.41 51.74
N VAL A 576 31.79 -53.20 52.30
CA VAL A 576 32.69 -52.11 51.92
C VAL A 576 34.04 -52.70 51.50
N LYS A 577 34.50 -52.35 50.29
CA LYS A 577 35.81 -52.77 49.76
C LYS A 577 36.59 -51.56 49.29
N ALA A 578 37.78 -51.36 49.83
CA ALA A 578 38.78 -50.43 49.32
C ALA A 578 39.91 -51.20 48.64
N GLY A 579 40.40 -50.71 47.50
CA GLY A 579 41.49 -51.35 46.77
C GLY A 579 42.86 -51.24 47.46
N ALA A 580 43.07 -50.20 48.27
CA ALA A 580 44.32 -49.96 49.00
C ALA A 580 44.09 -49.86 50.51
N ASN A 581 43.41 -48.81 50.97
CA ASN A 581 43.24 -48.51 52.40
C ASN A 581 41.76 -48.32 52.76
N LEU A 582 41.33 -48.95 53.85
CA LEU A 582 40.10 -48.63 54.55
C LEU A 582 40.46 -48.00 55.90
N CYS A 583 40.13 -46.72 56.09
CA CYS A 583 40.34 -46.01 57.35
C CYS A 583 39.00 -45.70 58.01
N LEU A 584 38.83 -46.07 59.28
CA LEU A 584 37.69 -45.71 60.12
C LEU A 584 38.23 -44.95 61.32
N GLU A 585 37.91 -43.66 61.40
CA GLU A 585 38.34 -42.76 62.48
C GLU A 585 37.12 -42.20 63.20
N ALA A 586 37.17 -42.16 64.53
CA ALA A 586 36.14 -41.57 65.36
C ALA A 586 36.78 -40.77 66.50
N GLY A 587 36.27 -39.56 66.76
CA GLY A 587 36.87 -38.67 67.77
C GLY A 587 36.67 -39.12 69.23
N ALA A 588 35.61 -39.89 69.52
CA ALA A 588 35.31 -40.36 70.87
C ALA A 588 35.50 -41.87 71.02
N SER A 589 34.83 -42.67 70.19
CA SER A 589 34.96 -44.13 70.21
C SER A 589 34.53 -44.76 68.89
N LEU A 590 35.15 -45.88 68.53
CA LEU A 590 34.75 -46.76 67.42
C LEU A 590 34.39 -48.13 68.00
N THR A 591 33.18 -48.63 67.76
CA THR A 591 32.73 -49.94 68.28
C THR A 591 32.28 -50.85 67.13
N LEU A 592 32.84 -52.06 67.08
CA LEU A 592 32.40 -53.15 66.23
C LEU A 592 31.71 -54.19 67.12
N LYS A 593 30.42 -54.46 66.92
CA LYS A 593 29.62 -55.32 67.81
C LYS A 593 28.78 -56.32 67.02
N VAL A 594 28.75 -57.57 67.48
CA VAL A 594 27.88 -58.65 66.98
C VAL A 594 27.28 -59.41 68.17
N GLY A 595 25.96 -59.30 68.37
CA GLY A 595 25.30 -59.87 69.54
C GLY A 595 25.87 -59.31 70.85
N GLY A 596 26.35 -60.18 71.74
CA GLY A 596 27.06 -59.81 72.97
C GLY A 596 28.55 -59.53 72.80
N ASN A 597 29.16 -59.88 71.65
CA ASN A 597 30.60 -59.73 71.41
C ASN A 597 30.91 -58.35 70.82
N PHE A 598 31.99 -57.70 71.23
CA PHE A 598 32.41 -56.41 70.69
C PHE A 598 33.91 -56.12 70.82
N ILE A 599 34.35 -55.17 70.00
CA ILE A 599 35.63 -54.47 70.10
C ILE A 599 35.32 -52.98 70.13
N THR A 600 35.77 -52.27 71.16
CA THR A 600 35.62 -50.82 71.30
C THR A 600 36.99 -50.17 71.41
N LEU A 601 37.27 -49.23 70.51
CA LEU A 601 38.42 -48.34 70.55
C LEU A 601 37.97 -47.01 71.14
N SER A 602 38.73 -46.47 72.09
CA SER A 602 38.49 -45.16 72.70
C SER A 602 39.81 -44.50 73.07
N ALA A 603 39.78 -43.23 73.51
CA ALA A 603 40.96 -42.55 74.04
C ALA A 603 41.61 -43.26 75.24
N ALA A 604 40.87 -44.11 75.96
CA ALA A 604 41.37 -44.86 77.12
C ALA A 604 42.05 -46.19 76.74
N GLY A 605 41.89 -46.67 75.50
CA GLY A 605 42.46 -47.94 75.03
C GLY A 605 41.47 -48.79 74.23
N ILE A 606 41.84 -50.06 74.01
CA ILE A 606 41.05 -51.06 73.26
C ILE A 606 40.42 -52.03 74.26
N ALA A 607 39.08 -52.08 74.29
CA ALA A 607 38.32 -53.06 75.05
C ALA A 607 37.79 -54.16 74.12
N MET A 608 38.03 -55.41 74.48
CA MET A 608 37.55 -56.58 73.74
C MET A 608 36.73 -57.47 74.68
N ASN A 609 35.52 -57.83 74.27
CA ASN A 609 34.69 -58.79 74.99
C ASN A 609 34.08 -59.75 73.98
N GLY A 610 34.31 -61.04 74.16
CA GLY A 610 33.62 -62.06 73.38
C GLY A 610 33.70 -63.42 74.05
N THR A 611 32.77 -64.31 73.69
CA THR A 611 32.70 -65.68 74.24
C THR A 611 33.99 -66.46 74.01
N MET A 612 34.67 -66.21 72.89
CA MET A 612 35.99 -66.77 72.57
C MET A 612 36.74 -65.78 71.66
N VAL A 613 37.94 -65.36 72.04
CA VAL A 613 38.81 -64.48 71.25
C VAL A 613 39.96 -65.32 70.68
N LEU A 614 39.92 -65.59 69.38
CA LEU A 614 40.92 -66.37 68.67
C LEU A 614 41.99 -65.45 68.05
N ILE A 615 43.25 -65.62 68.43
CA ILE A 615 44.39 -64.83 67.91
C ILE A 615 45.34 -65.81 67.21
N ASN A 616 45.62 -65.60 65.92
CA ASN A 616 46.51 -66.42 65.10
C ASN A 616 46.13 -67.92 64.99
N SER A 617 44.85 -68.29 65.14
CA SER A 617 44.40 -69.69 65.22
C SER A 617 44.20 -70.41 63.87
N GLY A 618 44.43 -69.75 62.73
CA GLY A 618 44.15 -70.28 61.39
C GLY A 618 42.65 -70.30 61.02
N GLY A 619 42.32 -70.08 59.73
CA GLY A 619 40.95 -70.08 59.19
C GLY A 619 40.82 -69.31 57.86
N ALA A 620 39.69 -69.46 57.16
CA ALA A 620 39.34 -68.67 55.98
C ALA A 620 38.25 -67.63 56.32
N PRO A 621 38.29 -66.41 55.76
CA PRO A 621 37.24 -65.42 55.99
C PRO A 621 35.93 -65.86 55.33
N ASN A 622 34.86 -66.04 56.12
CA ASN A 622 33.49 -66.23 55.64
C ASN A 622 32.87 -64.89 55.18
N GLY A 623 33.61 -64.12 54.38
CA GLY A 623 33.30 -62.72 54.08
C GLY A 623 32.34 -62.54 52.90
N LEU A 624 31.33 -61.71 53.11
CA LEU A 624 30.55 -61.07 52.05
C LEU A 624 31.49 -60.31 51.09
N VAL A 625 31.27 -60.43 49.76
CA VAL A 625 32.08 -59.74 48.74
C VAL A 625 31.34 -58.50 48.23
N ALA A 626 32.02 -57.34 48.19
CA ALA A 626 31.45 -56.12 47.60
C ALA A 626 31.48 -56.19 46.06
N THR A 627 30.33 -56.47 45.45
CA THR A 627 30.12 -56.52 44.00
C THR A 627 28.88 -55.72 43.61
N PRO A 628 28.95 -54.38 43.55
CA PRO A 628 27.81 -53.55 43.16
C PRO A 628 27.38 -53.81 41.71
N ALA A 629 26.09 -53.66 41.44
CA ALA A 629 25.56 -53.70 40.09
C ALA A 629 26.04 -52.49 39.26
N THR A 630 26.02 -52.61 37.93
CA THR A 630 26.30 -51.48 37.03
C THR A 630 24.98 -50.77 36.69
N PRO A 631 24.89 -49.43 36.76
CA PRO A 631 23.68 -48.72 36.36
C PRO A 631 23.34 -48.93 34.88
N ASP A 632 22.05 -49.01 34.56
CA ASP A 632 21.55 -49.02 33.19
C ASP A 632 21.74 -47.64 32.52
N LYS A 633 21.99 -47.63 31.21
CA LYS A 633 22.15 -46.39 30.46
C LYS A 633 20.78 -45.75 30.16
N PRO A 634 20.63 -44.42 30.31
CA PRO A 634 19.41 -43.75 29.89
C PRO A 634 19.23 -43.84 28.37
N THR A 635 17.98 -43.90 27.92
CA THR A 635 17.66 -43.80 26.49
C THR A 635 17.76 -42.32 26.08
N PRO A 636 18.48 -41.98 24.99
CA PRO A 636 18.59 -40.60 24.55
C PRO A 636 17.24 -40.08 24.05
N ALA A 637 17.03 -38.77 24.20
CA ALA A 637 15.88 -38.09 23.60
C ALA A 637 15.88 -38.23 22.07
N ASP A 638 14.68 -38.14 21.48
CA ASP A 638 14.50 -38.14 20.04
C ASP A 638 15.37 -37.05 19.39
N LYS A 639 16.14 -37.44 18.37
CA LYS A 639 17.06 -36.55 17.66
C LYS A 639 16.44 -35.96 16.40
N ASP A 640 15.10 -35.97 16.30
CA ASP A 640 14.31 -35.72 15.10
C ASP A 640 15.09 -34.91 14.05
N LYS A 641 15.28 -35.53 12.88
CA LYS A 641 15.79 -34.83 11.69
C LYS A 641 14.61 -34.06 11.11
N GLY A 642 14.11 -33.09 11.88
CA GLY A 642 12.99 -32.27 11.45
C GLY A 642 13.31 -31.73 10.07
N GLY A 643 12.36 -31.90 9.14
CA GLY A 643 12.54 -31.86 7.69
C GLY A 643 13.61 -30.88 7.21
N THR A 644 14.35 -31.26 6.16
CA THR A 644 15.50 -30.52 5.61
C THR A 644 15.36 -29.02 5.83
N LEU A 645 16.23 -28.46 6.68
CA LEU A 645 16.46 -27.02 6.82
C LEU A 645 17.10 -26.52 5.52
N ALA A 646 16.37 -26.62 4.41
CA ALA A 646 16.83 -26.07 3.16
C ALA A 646 17.16 -24.59 3.44
N PRO A 647 18.28 -24.06 2.92
CA PRO A 647 18.48 -22.62 2.89
C PRO A 647 17.20 -22.00 2.35
N PRO A 648 16.72 -20.87 2.92
CA PRO A 648 15.55 -20.24 2.36
C PRO A 648 15.84 -20.06 0.87
N PRO A 649 14.92 -20.44 -0.03
CA PRO A 649 15.12 -20.13 -1.43
C PRO A 649 15.40 -18.63 -1.47
N LYS A 650 16.54 -18.25 -2.05
CA LYS A 650 16.72 -16.86 -2.45
C LYS A 650 15.53 -16.62 -3.35
N ALA A 651 14.60 -15.77 -2.94
CA ALA A 651 13.43 -15.47 -3.74
C ALA A 651 13.96 -15.17 -5.15
N LYS A 652 13.77 -16.10 -6.08
CA LYS A 652 13.89 -15.78 -7.50
C LYS A 652 12.59 -15.08 -7.78
N LEU A 653 12.57 -13.84 -7.30
CA LEU A 653 11.52 -12.89 -7.60
C LEU A 653 11.27 -13.00 -9.10
N PRO A 654 10.01 -13.01 -9.53
CA PRO A 654 9.69 -12.99 -10.94
C PRO A 654 10.63 -11.98 -11.59
N ARG A 655 11.36 -12.39 -12.64
CA ARG A 655 12.14 -11.43 -13.43
C ARG A 655 11.24 -10.22 -13.59
N PRO A 656 11.69 -9.00 -13.24
CA PRO A 656 10.85 -7.81 -13.38
C PRO A 656 10.22 -7.92 -14.75
N ALA A 657 8.89 -8.01 -14.78
CA ALA A 657 8.16 -8.16 -16.04
C ALA A 657 8.74 -7.09 -16.93
N GLN A 658 9.38 -7.49 -18.04
CA GLN A 658 10.16 -6.57 -18.90
C GLN A 658 9.37 -5.28 -18.93
N SER A 659 9.93 -4.23 -18.33
CA SER A 659 9.27 -2.95 -18.39
C SER A 659 9.06 -2.72 -19.87
N HIS A 660 7.81 -2.61 -20.30
CA HIS A 660 7.55 -2.04 -21.60
C HIS A 660 8.00 -0.60 -21.44
N THR A 661 9.29 -0.38 -21.64
CA THR A 661 9.83 0.96 -21.76
C THR A 661 8.99 1.65 -22.83
N PRO A 662 8.80 2.97 -22.78
CA PRO A 662 8.20 3.72 -23.88
C PRO A 662 8.86 3.36 -25.23
N LYS A 663 10.14 2.96 -25.19
CA LYS A 663 10.89 2.40 -26.33
C LYS A 663 10.34 1.06 -26.84
N ALA A 664 9.93 0.14 -25.96
CA ALA A 664 9.30 -1.14 -26.33
C ALA A 664 7.86 -0.94 -26.84
N ALA A 665 7.12 0.03 -26.31
CA ALA A 665 5.80 0.41 -26.84
C ALA A 665 5.93 1.10 -28.22
N ALA A 666 6.92 1.98 -28.39
CA ALA A 666 7.27 2.58 -29.68
C ALA A 666 7.75 1.52 -30.68
N GLN A 667 8.57 0.55 -30.27
CA GLN A 667 8.99 -0.57 -31.11
C GLN A 667 7.82 -1.50 -31.47
N ALA A 668 6.88 -1.75 -30.56
CA ALA A 668 5.68 -2.53 -30.85
C ALA A 668 4.72 -1.79 -31.79
N MET A 669 4.62 -0.46 -31.67
CA MET A 669 3.87 0.40 -32.58
C MET A 669 4.53 0.43 -33.97
N VAL A 670 5.86 0.54 -34.04
CA VAL A 670 6.63 0.45 -35.29
C VAL A 670 6.49 -0.93 -35.94
N MET A 671 6.53 -2.02 -35.16
CA MET A 671 6.33 -3.38 -35.68
C MET A 671 4.89 -3.63 -36.13
N ARG A 672 3.88 -3.06 -35.46
CA ARG A 672 2.49 -3.09 -35.92
C ARG A 672 2.31 -2.29 -37.21
N ASN A 673 2.93 -1.11 -37.32
CA ASN A 673 2.89 -0.29 -38.52
C ASN A 673 3.61 -0.97 -39.69
N ALA A 674 4.74 -1.63 -39.44
CA ALA A 674 5.47 -2.42 -40.44
C ALA A 674 4.67 -3.63 -40.94
N ALA A 675 3.98 -4.34 -40.03
CA ALA A 675 3.11 -5.46 -40.37
C ALA A 675 1.85 -5.01 -41.14
N ALA A 676 1.30 -3.84 -40.83
CA ALA A 676 0.17 -3.26 -41.55
C ALA A 676 0.56 -2.72 -42.95
N ALA A 677 1.81 -2.29 -43.12
CA ALA A 677 2.34 -1.76 -44.38
C ALA A 677 3.10 -2.79 -45.24
N ASN A 678 3.20 -4.06 -44.79
CA ASN A 678 3.94 -5.13 -45.47
C ASN A 678 5.42 -4.79 -45.77
N THR A 679 6.04 -3.95 -44.94
CA THR A 679 7.41 -3.48 -45.13
C THR A 679 8.42 -4.38 -44.40
N PRO A 680 9.50 -4.87 -45.05
CA PRO A 680 10.52 -5.68 -44.39
C PRO A 680 11.21 -4.90 -43.27
N LEU A 681 11.41 -5.56 -42.11
CA LEU A 681 11.95 -4.96 -40.88
C LEU A 681 13.32 -4.27 -41.07
N CYS A 682 14.06 -4.65 -42.12
CA CYS A 682 15.40 -4.18 -42.46
C CYS A 682 15.43 -2.69 -42.85
N GLU A 683 14.42 -2.19 -43.57
CA GLU A 683 14.41 -0.81 -44.09
C GLU A 683 14.08 0.24 -43.02
N ILE A 684 13.38 -0.16 -41.95
CA ILE A 684 13.00 0.74 -40.85
C ILE A 684 14.17 1.00 -39.89
N CYS A 685 15.13 0.07 -39.79
CA CYS A 685 16.32 0.24 -38.95
C CYS A 685 17.40 1.13 -39.61
N GLU A 686 17.47 1.20 -40.94
CA GLU A 686 18.46 2.03 -41.64
C GLU A 686 18.13 3.54 -41.61
N GLY A 687 16.84 3.91 -41.55
CA GLY A 687 16.42 5.32 -41.44
C GLY A 687 16.65 5.96 -40.06
N ALA A 688 16.88 5.17 -39.01
CA ALA A 688 17.06 5.65 -37.63
C ALA A 688 18.54 5.82 -37.22
N GLY A 689 19.49 5.59 -38.15
CA GLY A 689 20.93 5.70 -37.91
C GLY A 689 21.54 7.08 -38.18
N THR A 690 20.76 8.05 -38.65
CA THR A 690 21.23 9.43 -38.91
C THR A 690 20.21 10.46 -38.45
N ALA A 691 20.07 10.62 -37.13
CA ALA A 691 19.58 11.84 -36.48
C ALA A 691 20.02 11.85 -35.01
#